data_AF-A0A2H3G611-F1
#
_entry.id   AF-A0A2H3G611-F1
#
_cell.length_a   1.000
_cell.length_b   1.000
_cell.length_c   1.000
_cell.angle_alpha   90.00
_cell.angle_beta   90.00
_cell.angle_gamma   90.00
#
_symmetry.space_group_name_H-M   'P 1'
#
loop_
_entity.id
_entity.type
_entity.pdbx_description
1 polymer ?
#
loop_
_entity_poly.entity_id
_entity_poly.type
_entity_poly.pdbx_seq_one_letter_code
_entity_poly.pdbx_strand_id
1 'polypeptide(L)'
;MTAQQQSLETLLGISSQRKSLKQQLDAASIKAESGRTTLADLPTVQIGCKRYIPEEYIANKNRKGRRSWIQAYGFFLTEVSPDLRTLQTYWACSKCDERGKSSLFVATNTTSPIEHLRRSHMMTEADGNAETRWNSTFMMIQRAIRKREQIDHFITYLDTKAAEPRQRVPVQDHLSQQDWLLLAEIQSLLKPLYEITMRCQGWAKEGRYGALWEVMIGMEYLLNFFEEQKLIFSPPDGTADELQIARASATTRCSPPRADQGRGREKHLPQHTRDEYTGAFSQAESLDDDHRRCIQISINNCWSKLDEYYSLLGQSPLYPAAVILHPRWNVSWLEANWTSHEQLVWLRDAKNSVREFFEQQYPRKEQSEAARTMIGKAIRQDEPSQFDQWMQSYDRYMMEEEDELGVYMRQGPVRRENLNPILWWKEHQEEYPRLSKFALDILAIPAMDLFTKLELESPCCIAFGTVEECGNSVNPCLQGAVLGYPVKRSTLELLKKPLRYVPIEDDPTEQLPDDIASLFDSIISITLHRERFLPSSLRPELTALHRKGMIRPGWYFDVNNNEATNRYSSELAALCNFQEAAKTCKSEEASEATWNLEVHAPLLKLAFDPFPSLRRDLLTAARISKPFLPEMQAATMYDYTRAKMVDLGVRICPPSDITQTIQQALISLPDNQRCINQTVYGPVRKDPIAMVIETKIAAGDLEEARLQLGIWVASWHQRIKMLIGTSSTRAATAPIVTLPLIIVMEHKWRLLFACDRQDRIEILEDVAIGSTDSLIGLYTIMATLRLIGAWMQDKYVTWLGEAFGHLNSAT
;
A
#
# COMPACT_ATOMS: atom_id res chain seq x y z
N MET A 1 -36.02 9.94 41.34
CA MET A 1 -34.57 9.96 41.64
C MET A 1 -33.76 10.92 40.74
N THR A 2 -34.38 11.67 39.83
CA THR A 2 -33.70 12.65 38.96
C THR A 2 -33.65 14.07 39.53
N ALA A 3 -34.53 14.43 40.48
CA ALA A 3 -34.54 15.76 41.08
C ALA A 3 -33.50 15.97 42.20
N GLN A 4 -32.98 14.90 42.81
CA GLN A 4 -31.91 14.99 43.82
C GLN A 4 -30.50 15.07 43.21
N GLN A 5 -30.35 14.76 41.92
CA GLN A 5 -29.05 14.79 41.24
C GLN A 5 -28.65 16.21 40.79
N GLN A 6 -29.63 17.05 40.41
CA GLN A 6 -29.38 18.47 40.05
C GLN A 6 -29.02 19.37 41.25
N SER A 7 -29.45 19.00 42.46
CA SER A 7 -29.12 19.76 43.68
C SER A 7 -27.66 19.61 44.11
N LEU A 8 -26.98 18.52 43.73
CA LEU A 8 -25.57 18.26 44.05
C LEU A 8 -24.61 18.96 43.08
N GLU A 9 -24.98 19.08 41.80
CA GLU A 9 -24.19 19.78 40.78
C GLU A 9 -24.13 21.30 41.03
N THR A 10 -25.20 21.88 41.57
CA THR A 10 -25.25 23.30 41.92
C THR A 10 -24.44 23.61 43.19
N LEU A 11 -24.36 22.66 44.13
CA LEU A 11 -23.63 22.81 45.41
C LEU A 11 -22.11 22.62 45.26
N LEU A 12 -21.66 21.95 44.19
CA LEU A 12 -20.23 21.75 43.88
C LEU A 12 -19.64 22.84 42.98
N GLY A 13 -20.43 23.81 42.51
CA GLY A 13 -19.90 24.96 41.76
C GLY A 13 -19.24 24.60 40.42
N ILE A 14 -19.60 23.47 39.82
CA ILE A 14 -19.07 23.03 38.51
C ILE A 14 -20.15 23.24 37.46
N SER A 15 -20.48 24.51 37.21
CA SER A 15 -21.15 24.93 35.98
C SER A 15 -20.42 26.14 35.42
N SER A 16 -19.29 25.86 34.78
CA SER A 16 -18.76 26.71 33.73
C SER A 16 -18.11 25.78 32.71
N GLN A 17 -18.58 25.79 31.46
CA GLN A 17 -17.84 25.18 30.36
C GLN A 17 -16.38 25.63 30.45
N ARG A 18 -15.48 24.67 30.54
CA ARG A 18 -14.04 24.93 30.60
C ARG A 18 -13.63 25.67 29.33
N LYS A 19 -13.13 26.91 29.46
CA LYS A 19 -12.61 27.68 28.32
C LYS A 19 -11.42 26.95 27.69
N SER A 20 -11.43 26.81 26.36
CA SER A 20 -10.32 26.19 25.64
C SER A 20 -9.03 27.00 25.82
N LEU A 21 -7.86 26.36 25.68
CA LEU A 21 -6.58 27.05 25.73
C LEU A 21 -6.51 28.19 24.74
N LYS A 22 -7.05 28.00 23.53
CA LYS A 22 -7.15 29.06 22.52
C LYS A 22 -7.95 30.26 23.03
N GLN A 23 -9.12 30.03 23.62
CA GLN A 23 -9.94 31.11 24.20
C GLN A 23 -9.26 31.81 25.39
N GLN A 24 -8.51 31.06 26.20
CA GLN A 24 -7.74 31.64 27.31
C GLN A 24 -6.58 32.49 26.80
N LEU A 25 -5.88 32.03 25.75
CA LEU A 25 -4.80 32.78 25.09
C LEU A 25 -5.32 34.06 24.46
N ASP A 26 -6.38 33.99 23.67
CA ASP A 26 -6.96 35.17 23.02
C ASP A 26 -7.41 36.21 24.06
N ALA A 27 -8.04 35.78 25.16
CA ALA A 27 -8.44 36.66 26.26
C ALA A 27 -7.25 37.24 27.05
N ALA A 28 -6.14 36.50 27.17
CA ALA A 28 -4.94 36.92 27.88
C ALA A 28 -4.08 37.88 27.03
N SER A 29 -4.01 37.66 25.71
CA SER A 29 -3.33 38.53 24.76
C SER A 29 -3.97 39.90 24.65
N ILE A 30 -5.32 39.99 24.68
CA ILE A 30 -6.05 41.27 24.66
C ILE A 30 -5.74 42.13 25.90
N LYS A 31 -5.39 41.52 27.05
CA LYS A 31 -5.05 42.26 28.29
C LYS A 31 -3.59 42.72 28.36
N ALA A 32 -2.73 42.26 27.45
CA ALA A 32 -1.28 42.43 27.56
C ALA A 32 -0.72 43.67 26.84
N GLU A 33 -1.55 44.48 26.19
CA GLU A 33 -1.11 45.73 25.56
C GLU A 33 -0.83 46.83 26.59
N SER A 34 0.36 46.80 27.18
CA SER A 34 1.17 47.97 27.59
C SER A 34 2.47 47.53 28.28
N GLY A 35 3.59 47.60 27.55
CA GLY A 35 4.97 47.73 28.07
C GLY A 35 5.38 46.91 29.30
N ARG A 36 5.53 45.58 29.17
CA ARG A 36 5.88 44.69 30.29
C ARG A 36 7.29 44.09 30.17
N THR A 37 8.04 44.12 31.29
CA THR A 37 9.44 43.67 31.41
C THR A 37 9.65 42.56 32.46
N THR A 38 8.58 41.99 33.07
CA THR A 38 8.68 40.96 34.12
C THR A 38 7.81 39.72 33.85
N LEU A 39 8.13 38.56 34.45
CA LEU A 39 7.42 37.29 34.22
C LEU A 39 5.98 37.27 34.76
N ALA A 40 5.67 38.10 35.77
CA ALA A 40 4.34 38.24 36.37
C ALA A 40 3.32 38.90 35.43
N ASP A 41 3.84 39.59 34.42
CA ASP A 41 3.10 40.43 33.51
C ASP A 41 2.79 39.73 32.17
N LEU A 42 3.28 38.51 31.95
CA LEU A 42 3.05 37.78 30.70
C LEU A 42 1.65 37.13 30.67
N PRO A 43 1.07 36.93 29.47
CA PRO A 43 -0.16 36.17 29.31
C PRO A 43 -0.03 34.78 29.94
N THR A 44 -0.97 34.41 30.82
CA THR A 44 -1.01 33.10 31.48
C THR A 44 -2.28 32.35 31.14
N VAL A 45 -2.17 31.04 31.01
CA VAL A 45 -3.30 30.11 30.86
C VAL A 45 -3.32 29.10 32.00
N GLN A 46 -4.49 28.58 32.31
CA GLN A 46 -4.70 27.66 33.42
C GLN A 46 -5.20 26.31 32.92
N ILE A 47 -4.48 25.25 33.30
CA ILE A 47 -4.86 23.85 33.05
C ILE A 47 -4.98 23.19 34.42
N GLY A 48 -6.21 22.85 34.82
CA GLY A 48 -6.49 22.37 36.17
C GLY A 48 -6.15 23.44 37.22
N CYS A 49 -5.34 23.09 38.21
CA CYS A 49 -4.85 24.00 39.27
C CYS A 49 -3.49 24.64 38.95
N LYS A 50 -2.90 24.36 37.79
CA LYS A 50 -1.55 24.80 37.40
C LYS A 50 -1.58 25.94 36.39
N ARG A 51 -0.59 26.84 36.50
CA ARG A 51 -0.45 28.04 35.67
C ARG A 51 0.67 27.87 34.65
N TYR A 52 0.41 28.28 33.42
CA TYR A 52 1.34 28.16 32.30
C TYR A 52 1.48 29.49 31.55
N ILE A 53 2.67 29.75 30.99
CA ILE A 53 2.96 30.87 30.09
C ILE A 53 3.36 30.31 28.72
N PRO A 54 2.84 30.83 27.60
CA PRO A 54 3.25 30.38 26.27
C PRO A 54 4.72 30.67 26.00
N GLU A 55 5.43 29.70 25.42
CA GLU A 55 6.89 29.75 25.23
C GLU A 55 7.32 30.96 24.38
N GLU A 56 6.47 31.42 23.45
CA GLU A 56 6.70 32.59 22.60
C GLU A 56 6.88 33.91 23.37
N TYR A 57 6.27 34.03 24.56
CA TYR A 57 6.40 35.22 25.41
C TYR A 57 7.61 35.16 26.36
N ILE A 58 8.22 33.97 26.54
CA ILE A 58 9.41 33.76 27.36
C ILE A 58 10.68 33.84 26.50
N ALA A 59 10.57 33.54 25.20
CA ALA A 59 11.70 33.52 24.29
C ALA A 59 12.32 34.91 24.11
N ASN A 60 13.51 35.10 24.70
CA ASN A 60 14.41 36.21 24.36
C ASN A 60 14.53 36.34 22.84
N LYS A 61 14.53 37.57 22.30
CA LYS A 61 14.56 37.92 20.86
C LYS A 61 15.61 37.19 20.00
N ASN A 62 16.53 36.42 20.59
CA ASN A 62 17.63 35.71 19.94
C ASN A 62 17.54 34.17 19.92
N ARG A 63 16.47 33.52 20.43
CA ARG A 63 16.29 32.07 20.22
C ARG A 63 15.45 31.81 18.97
N LYS A 64 16.05 31.20 17.94
CA LYS A 64 15.28 30.58 16.83
C LYS A 64 14.31 29.57 17.47
N GLY A 65 13.00 29.78 17.30
CA GLY A 65 11.96 28.89 17.81
C GLY A 65 12.14 27.44 17.35
N ARG A 66 11.51 26.50 18.07
CA ARG A 66 11.57 25.06 17.78
C ARG A 66 10.98 24.80 16.39
N ARG A 67 11.79 24.29 15.46
CA ARG A 67 11.38 24.00 14.07
C ARG A 67 10.78 22.60 13.97
N SER A 68 9.51 22.43 14.34
CA SER A 68 8.80 21.16 14.17
C SER A 68 7.39 21.38 13.66
N TRP A 69 6.93 20.52 12.74
CA TRP A 69 5.60 20.59 12.13
C TRP A 69 4.46 20.51 13.15
N ILE A 70 4.71 19.92 14.33
CA ILE A 70 3.72 19.85 15.42
C ILE A 70 3.32 21.22 15.96
N GLN A 71 4.07 22.29 15.65
CA GLN A 71 3.73 23.66 16.03
C GLN A 71 2.40 24.12 15.40
N ALA A 72 2.03 23.59 14.23
CA ALA A 72 0.74 23.87 13.61
C ALA A 72 -0.45 23.25 14.36
N TYR A 73 -0.20 22.27 15.23
CA TYR A 73 -1.24 21.42 15.83
C TYR A 73 -1.27 21.46 17.37
N GLY A 74 -0.60 22.44 17.97
CA GLY A 74 -0.59 22.60 19.42
C GLY A 74 0.24 23.78 19.90
N PHE A 75 0.18 24.01 21.22
CA PHE A 75 0.76 25.16 21.89
C PHE A 75 1.92 24.74 22.79
N PHE A 76 3.05 25.44 22.73
CA PHE A 76 4.15 25.25 23.68
C PHE A 76 3.92 26.11 24.93
N LEU A 77 3.81 25.47 26.09
CA LEU A 77 3.42 26.07 27.37
C LEU A 77 4.45 25.74 28.45
N THR A 78 5.00 26.74 29.12
CA THR A 78 5.93 26.56 30.25
C THR A 78 5.19 26.73 31.57
N GLU A 79 5.25 25.71 32.44
CA GLU A 79 4.65 25.77 33.77
C GLU A 79 5.35 26.82 34.63
N VAL A 80 4.59 27.57 35.44
CA VAL A 80 5.12 28.58 36.35
C VAL A 80 4.69 28.27 37.77
N SER A 81 5.65 28.24 38.69
CA SER A 81 5.41 28.00 40.10
C SER A 81 4.75 29.22 40.78
N PRO A 82 4.13 29.04 41.96
CA PRO A 82 3.54 30.15 42.72
C PRO A 82 4.53 31.27 43.07
N ASP A 83 5.83 30.97 43.19
CA ASP A 83 6.93 31.92 43.41
C ASP A 83 7.49 32.54 42.11
N LEU A 84 6.75 32.43 40.99
CA LEU A 84 7.08 33.03 39.68
C LEU A 84 8.37 32.50 39.04
N ARG A 85 8.71 31.23 39.26
CA ARG A 85 9.80 30.55 38.54
C ARG A 85 9.25 29.72 37.38
N THR A 86 9.93 29.77 36.24
CA THR A 86 9.65 28.88 35.11
C THR A 86 10.11 27.47 35.41
N LEU A 87 9.23 26.49 35.21
CA LEU A 87 9.48 25.06 35.37
C LEU A 87 9.57 24.40 33.98
N GLN A 88 9.00 23.20 33.84
CA GLN A 88 9.05 22.39 32.62
C GLN A 88 8.17 22.98 31.51
N THR A 89 8.66 22.90 30.27
CA THR A 89 7.86 23.20 29.07
C THR A 89 7.16 21.95 28.56
N TYR A 90 5.90 22.11 28.18
CA TYR A 90 5.01 21.11 27.62
C TYR A 90 4.49 21.56 26.26
N TRP A 91 4.12 20.61 25.41
CA TRP A 91 3.32 20.83 24.22
C TRP A 91 1.89 20.34 24.50
N ALA A 92 0.91 21.20 24.25
CA ALA A 92 -0.51 20.93 24.42
C ALA A 92 -1.19 20.77 23.05
N CYS A 93 -1.89 19.66 22.82
CA CYS A 93 -2.58 19.43 21.55
C CYS A 93 -3.81 20.33 21.39
N SER A 94 -3.90 21.09 20.30
CA SER A 94 -5.05 21.98 20.01
C SER A 94 -6.33 21.19 19.72
N LYS A 95 -6.23 20.07 18.98
CA LYS A 95 -7.40 19.23 18.63
C LYS A 95 -8.01 18.53 19.85
N CYS A 96 -7.19 18.14 20.83
CA CYS A 96 -7.71 17.64 22.11
C CYS A 96 -8.40 18.74 22.90
N ASP A 97 -7.82 19.94 22.91
CA ASP A 97 -8.35 21.11 23.62
C ASP A 97 -9.71 21.56 23.07
N GLU A 98 -9.90 21.54 21.75
CA GLU A 98 -11.20 21.77 21.09
C GLU A 98 -12.28 20.76 21.54
N ARG A 99 -11.87 19.53 21.87
CA ARG A 99 -12.75 18.47 22.40
C ARG A 99 -12.90 18.53 23.94
N GLY A 100 -12.41 19.58 24.59
CA GLY A 100 -12.46 19.79 26.04
C GLY A 100 -11.44 18.97 26.84
N LYS A 101 -10.51 18.26 26.18
CA LYS A 101 -9.46 17.44 26.81
C LYS A 101 -8.12 18.16 26.82
N SER A 102 -7.33 18.01 27.89
CA SER A 102 -5.97 18.57 27.94
C SER A 102 -4.93 17.48 27.88
N SER A 103 -4.42 17.23 26.68
CA SER A 103 -3.31 16.31 26.44
C SER A 103 -2.00 17.11 26.42
N LEU A 104 -1.22 16.98 27.48
CA LEU A 104 0.07 17.66 27.67
C LEU A 104 1.22 16.66 27.55
N PHE A 105 2.22 17.01 26.77
CA PHE A 105 3.41 16.19 26.56
C PHE A 105 4.67 17.00 26.89
N VAL A 106 5.63 16.39 27.58
CA VAL A 106 6.88 17.07 27.94
C VAL A 106 7.62 17.48 26.66
N ALA A 107 7.96 18.76 26.53
CA ALA A 107 8.57 19.28 25.31
C ALA A 107 10.10 19.04 25.23
N THR A 108 10.69 18.10 25.96
CA THR A 108 12.13 17.80 25.81
C THR A 108 12.42 17.12 24.47
N ASN A 109 11.44 16.43 23.89
CA ASN A 109 11.47 15.88 22.54
C ASN A 109 10.12 16.09 21.84
N THR A 110 10.08 15.90 20.52
CA THR A 110 8.84 15.96 19.73
C THR A 110 8.20 14.58 19.53
N THR A 111 8.85 13.50 19.98
CA THR A 111 8.42 12.11 19.74
C THR A 111 7.06 11.81 20.38
N SER A 112 6.84 12.19 21.64
CA SER A 112 5.56 11.95 22.32
C SER A 112 4.39 12.76 21.73
N PRO A 113 4.55 14.08 21.44
CA PRO A 113 3.58 14.83 20.64
C PRO A 113 3.26 14.20 19.28
N ILE A 114 4.28 13.76 18.54
CA ILE A 114 4.13 13.14 17.22
C ILE A 114 3.33 11.83 17.33
N GLU A 115 3.67 10.97 18.28
CA GLU A 115 2.98 9.70 18.47
C GLU A 115 1.52 9.89 18.89
N HIS A 116 1.24 10.90 19.72
CA HIS A 116 -0.12 11.28 20.06
C HIS A 116 -0.91 11.76 18.84
N LEU A 117 -0.33 12.65 18.03
CA LEU A 117 -0.94 13.11 16.77
C LEU A 117 -1.24 11.92 15.84
N ARG A 118 -0.32 10.94 15.73
CA ARG A 118 -0.52 9.73 14.92
C ARG A 118 -1.64 8.84 15.44
N ARG A 119 -1.65 8.52 16.73
CA ARG A 119 -2.62 7.56 17.29
C ARG A 119 -4.01 8.17 17.50
N SER A 120 -4.06 9.40 18.00
CA SER A 120 -5.32 10.03 18.46
C SER A 120 -5.98 10.89 17.39
N HIS A 121 -5.20 11.39 16.42
CA HIS A 121 -5.68 12.28 15.38
C HIS A 121 -5.37 11.79 13.96
N MET A 122 -4.69 10.64 13.82
CA MET A 122 -4.24 10.09 12.52
C MET A 122 -3.36 11.06 11.73
N MET A 123 -2.56 11.86 12.44
CA MET A 123 -1.70 12.90 11.85
C MET A 123 -0.22 12.50 11.90
N THR A 124 0.45 12.60 10.77
CA THR A 124 1.86 12.27 10.56
C THR A 124 2.59 13.47 9.97
N GLU A 125 3.92 13.46 10.01
CA GLU A 125 4.75 14.47 9.32
C GLU A 125 4.45 14.56 7.81
N ALA A 126 3.87 13.51 7.22
CA ALA A 126 3.42 13.47 5.83
C ALA A 126 2.23 14.40 5.54
N ASP A 127 1.45 14.77 6.55
CA ASP A 127 0.25 15.59 6.39
C ASP A 127 0.56 17.06 6.17
N GLY A 128 1.81 17.49 6.43
CA GLY A 128 2.28 18.84 6.10
C GLY A 128 3.01 18.95 4.74
N ASN A 129 3.22 17.86 3.99
CA ASN A 129 4.17 17.86 2.86
C ASN A 129 3.90 16.83 1.73
N ALA A 130 2.65 16.42 1.51
CA ALA A 130 2.31 15.39 0.50
C ALA A 130 2.70 15.75 -0.95
N GLU A 131 2.88 17.04 -1.30
CA GLU A 131 3.31 17.49 -2.63
C GLU A 131 4.74 17.06 -3.02
N THR A 132 5.60 16.72 -2.05
CA THR A 132 7.05 16.57 -2.30
C THR A 132 7.58 15.13 -2.40
N ARG A 133 6.77 14.07 -2.27
CA ARG A 133 7.30 12.70 -2.20
C ARG A 133 7.59 12.02 -3.54
N TRP A 134 6.76 12.22 -4.56
CA TRP A 134 6.97 11.55 -5.87
C TRP A 134 7.94 12.30 -6.78
N ASN A 135 8.06 13.62 -6.58
CA ASN A 135 8.83 14.52 -7.44
C ASN A 135 10.09 15.08 -6.74
N SER A 136 10.42 14.59 -5.53
CA SER A 136 11.53 15.09 -4.71
C SER A 136 12.85 15.12 -5.48
N THR A 137 13.19 14.05 -6.20
CA THR A 137 14.42 13.94 -6.97
C THR A 137 14.47 14.98 -8.10
N PHE A 138 13.39 15.13 -8.88
CA PHE A 138 13.33 16.14 -9.93
C PHE A 138 13.44 17.56 -9.36
N MET A 139 12.70 17.87 -8.30
CA MET A 139 12.74 19.18 -7.65
C MET A 139 14.10 19.47 -7.01
N MET A 140 14.74 18.45 -6.42
CA MET A 140 16.08 18.54 -5.84
C MET A 140 17.10 18.86 -6.92
N ILE A 141 17.12 18.11 -8.03
CA ILE A 141 18.03 18.32 -9.15
C ILE A 141 17.79 19.70 -9.78
N GLN A 142 16.53 20.06 -10.03
CA GLN A 142 16.17 21.38 -10.56
C GLN A 142 16.66 22.50 -9.65
N ARG A 143 16.53 22.35 -8.32
CA ARG A 143 17.02 23.33 -7.36
C ARG A 143 18.54 23.37 -7.29
N ALA A 144 19.21 22.21 -7.36
CA ALA A 144 20.66 22.12 -7.36
C ALA A 144 21.24 22.83 -8.60
N ILE A 145 20.69 22.59 -9.79
CA ILE A 145 21.09 23.27 -11.03
C ILE A 145 20.88 24.79 -10.92
N ARG A 146 19.71 25.24 -10.43
CA ARG A 146 19.44 26.67 -10.18
C ARG A 146 20.39 27.30 -9.15
N LYS A 147 21.00 26.48 -8.29
CA LYS A 147 21.91 26.92 -7.22
C LYS A 147 23.36 26.53 -7.45
N ARG A 148 23.72 26.08 -8.65
CA ARG A 148 25.05 25.58 -9.00
C ARG A 148 26.16 26.52 -8.54
N GLU A 149 26.11 27.79 -8.96
CA GLU A 149 27.13 28.77 -8.58
C GLU A 149 27.26 28.95 -7.07
N GLN A 150 26.14 28.96 -6.34
CA GLN A 150 26.18 29.11 -4.88
C GLN A 150 26.69 27.85 -4.19
N ILE A 151 26.41 26.66 -4.74
CA ILE A 151 26.93 25.39 -4.25
C ILE A 151 28.44 25.33 -4.49
N ASP A 152 28.89 25.61 -5.71
CA ASP A 152 30.32 25.61 -6.09
C ASP A 152 31.12 26.62 -5.25
N HIS A 153 30.57 27.83 -5.04
CA HIS A 153 31.17 28.82 -4.15
C HIS A 153 31.20 28.37 -2.68
N PHE A 154 30.16 27.70 -2.19
CA PHE A 154 30.09 27.21 -0.81
C PHE A 154 31.12 26.11 -0.56
N ILE A 155 31.26 25.15 -1.49
CA ILE A 155 32.28 24.09 -1.43
C ILE A 155 33.68 24.72 -1.44
N THR A 156 33.95 25.60 -2.40
CA THR A 156 35.24 26.32 -2.50
C THR A 156 35.57 27.12 -1.24
N TYR A 157 34.57 27.78 -0.63
CA TYR A 157 34.73 28.51 0.62
C TYR A 157 35.14 27.57 1.76
N LEU A 158 34.46 26.44 1.91
CA LEU A 158 34.79 25.46 2.96
C LEU A 158 36.19 24.87 2.76
N ASP A 159 36.58 24.55 1.52
CA ASP A 159 37.91 23.99 1.25
C ASP A 159 39.05 24.98 1.52
N THR A 160 38.82 26.27 1.26
CA THR A 160 39.83 27.33 1.43
C THR A 160 39.88 27.91 2.84
N LYS A 161 38.78 27.90 3.61
CA LYS A 161 38.67 28.58 4.91
C LYS A 161 38.56 27.63 6.11
N ALA A 162 38.25 26.35 5.91
CA ALA A 162 38.21 25.39 7.01
C ALA A 162 39.63 25.07 7.52
N ALA A 163 39.90 25.45 8.77
CA ALA A 163 41.15 25.16 9.47
C ALA A 163 41.28 23.66 9.82
N GLU A 164 40.16 22.96 10.01
CA GLU A 164 40.12 21.54 10.36
C GLU A 164 39.63 20.67 9.19
N PRO A 165 40.27 19.53 8.89
CA PRO A 165 39.85 18.62 7.81
C PRO A 165 38.40 18.13 7.91
N ARG A 166 37.83 18.08 9.12
CA ARG A 166 36.44 17.64 9.39
C ARG A 166 35.37 18.64 8.95
N GLN A 167 35.77 19.87 8.66
CA GLN A 167 34.86 20.96 8.23
C GLN A 167 34.87 21.15 6.70
N ARG A 168 35.73 20.41 5.98
CA ARG A 168 35.78 20.40 4.52
C ARG A 168 34.76 19.42 3.95
N VAL A 169 34.36 19.64 2.71
CA VAL A 169 33.50 18.70 2.01
C VAL A 169 34.35 17.49 1.61
N PRO A 170 33.89 16.24 1.79
CA PRO A 170 34.61 15.08 1.27
C PRO A 170 34.79 15.15 -0.25
N VAL A 171 35.94 14.73 -0.76
CA VAL A 171 36.25 14.78 -2.21
C VAL A 171 35.20 14.05 -3.05
N GLN A 172 34.64 12.95 -2.54
CA GLN A 172 33.58 12.19 -3.20
C GLN A 172 32.24 12.95 -3.34
N ASP A 173 32.03 14.01 -2.55
CA ASP A 173 30.79 14.81 -2.56
C ASP A 173 30.96 16.09 -3.43
N HIS A 174 32.07 16.21 -4.14
CA HIS A 174 32.30 17.30 -5.10
C HIS A 174 31.67 16.93 -6.45
N LEU A 175 30.86 17.84 -6.99
CA LEU A 175 30.28 17.69 -8.32
C LEU A 175 31.25 18.24 -9.36
N SER A 176 31.73 17.37 -10.25
CA SER A 176 32.50 17.76 -11.42
C SER A 176 31.61 18.48 -12.45
N GLN A 177 32.23 19.14 -13.44
CA GLN A 177 31.51 19.70 -14.59
C GLN A 177 30.65 18.65 -15.30
N GLN A 178 31.11 17.41 -15.26
CA GLN A 178 30.48 16.27 -15.89
C GLN A 178 29.27 15.75 -15.11
N ASP A 179 29.36 15.77 -13.78
CA ASP A 179 28.20 15.50 -12.91
C ASP A 179 27.12 16.56 -13.10
N TRP A 180 27.51 17.82 -13.27
CA TRP A 180 26.55 18.90 -13.57
C TRP A 180 25.85 18.72 -14.93
N LEU A 181 26.58 18.26 -15.95
CA LEU A 181 26.00 17.90 -17.26
C LEU A 181 25.05 16.70 -17.13
N LEU A 182 25.45 15.66 -16.40
CA LEU A 182 24.61 14.50 -16.12
C LEU A 182 23.31 14.93 -15.43
N LEU A 183 23.39 15.76 -14.39
CA LEU A 183 22.22 16.26 -13.66
C LEU A 183 21.27 17.03 -14.57
N ALA A 184 21.79 17.84 -15.49
CA ALA A 184 20.98 18.57 -16.47
C ALA A 184 20.24 17.62 -17.42
N GLU A 185 20.88 16.54 -17.88
CA GLU A 185 20.23 15.53 -18.71
C GLU A 185 19.21 14.69 -17.92
N ILE A 186 19.52 14.30 -16.70
CA ILE A 186 18.54 13.62 -15.82
C ILE A 186 17.32 14.52 -15.60
N GLN A 187 17.52 15.82 -15.37
CA GLN A 187 16.42 16.78 -15.24
C GLN A 187 15.56 16.82 -16.50
N SER A 188 16.19 16.83 -17.69
CA SER A 188 15.49 16.87 -18.97
C SER A 188 14.62 15.63 -19.19
N LEU A 189 15.12 14.44 -18.81
CA LEU A 189 14.42 13.16 -18.88
C LEU A 189 13.28 13.03 -17.86
N LEU A 190 13.45 13.59 -16.67
CA LEU A 190 12.44 13.54 -15.61
C LEU A 190 11.33 14.60 -15.78
N LYS A 191 11.57 15.66 -16.57
CA LYS A 191 10.62 16.76 -16.72
C LYS A 191 9.25 16.32 -17.29
N PRO A 192 9.16 15.51 -18.36
CA PRO A 192 7.85 15.05 -18.86
C PRO A 192 7.09 14.21 -17.83
N LEU A 193 7.79 13.37 -17.05
CA LEU A 193 7.20 12.59 -15.96
C LEU A 193 6.61 13.49 -14.87
N TYR A 194 7.35 14.53 -14.49
CA TYR A 194 6.88 15.55 -13.57
C TYR A 194 5.62 16.26 -14.10
N GLU A 195 5.63 16.69 -15.36
CA GLU A 195 4.50 17.42 -15.97
C GLU A 195 3.24 16.56 -16.05
N ILE A 196 3.34 15.29 -16.45
CA ILE A 196 2.21 14.36 -16.47
C ILE A 196 1.69 14.08 -15.05
N THR A 197 2.60 13.93 -14.08
CA THR A 197 2.23 13.77 -12.66
C THR A 197 1.43 14.96 -12.17
N MET A 198 1.95 16.19 -12.37
CA MET A 198 1.25 17.41 -11.98
C MET A 198 -0.07 17.59 -12.73
N ARG A 199 -0.12 17.21 -14.01
CA ARG A 199 -1.35 17.26 -14.80
C ARG A 199 -2.42 16.35 -14.22
N CYS A 200 -2.06 15.12 -13.85
CA CYS A 200 -3.00 14.13 -13.33
C CYS A 200 -3.37 14.37 -11.85
N GLN A 201 -2.63 15.21 -11.11
CA GLN A 201 -2.97 15.62 -9.73
C GLN A 201 -3.99 16.76 -9.67
N GLY A 202 -4.30 17.38 -10.81
CA GLY A 202 -5.27 18.47 -10.89
C GLY A 202 -6.71 18.03 -10.56
N TRP A 203 -7.61 19.00 -10.45
CA TRP A 203 -9.04 18.73 -10.37
C TRP A 203 -9.69 18.95 -11.74
N ALA A 204 -10.28 17.88 -12.29
CA ALA A 204 -10.89 17.85 -13.61
C ALA A 204 -12.21 18.63 -13.73
N LYS A 205 -12.28 19.87 -13.21
CA LYS A 205 -13.49 20.72 -13.22
C LYS A 205 -14.11 20.86 -14.61
N GLU A 206 -13.27 20.90 -15.64
CA GLU A 206 -13.67 21.04 -17.04
C GLU A 206 -13.44 19.77 -17.86
N GLY A 207 -13.33 18.61 -17.18
CA GLY A 207 -12.99 17.34 -17.83
C GLY A 207 -11.56 17.31 -18.38
N ARG A 208 -10.64 18.09 -17.80
CA ARG A 208 -9.21 18.16 -18.14
C ARG A 208 -8.41 18.56 -16.89
N TYR A 209 -7.11 18.24 -16.85
CA TYR A 209 -6.24 18.44 -15.68
C TYR A 209 -6.69 17.63 -14.46
N GLY A 210 -6.38 16.35 -14.49
CA GLY A 210 -6.73 15.37 -13.45
C GLY A 210 -7.85 14.44 -13.88
N ALA A 211 -8.18 14.42 -15.18
CA ALA A 211 -9.23 13.59 -15.72
C ALA A 211 -8.68 12.20 -16.07
N LEU A 212 -9.47 11.15 -15.83
CA LEU A 212 -9.04 9.77 -16.05
C LEU A 212 -8.53 9.49 -17.48
N TRP A 213 -9.14 10.13 -18.49
CA TRP A 213 -8.75 9.95 -19.89
C TRP A 213 -7.31 10.43 -20.19
N GLU A 214 -6.77 11.33 -19.37
CA GLU A 214 -5.42 11.87 -19.55
C GLU A 214 -4.34 10.86 -19.15
N VAL A 215 -4.68 9.83 -18.37
CA VAL A 215 -3.73 8.82 -17.88
C VAL A 215 -3.19 7.97 -19.03
N MET A 216 -4.08 7.38 -19.83
CA MET A 216 -3.67 6.50 -20.93
C MET A 216 -2.95 7.28 -22.04
N ILE A 217 -3.45 8.47 -22.38
CA ILE A 217 -2.80 9.37 -23.34
C ILE A 217 -1.43 9.85 -22.82
N GLY A 218 -1.34 10.17 -21.52
CA GLY A 218 -0.11 10.57 -20.86
C GLY A 218 0.95 9.48 -20.85
N MET A 219 0.55 8.22 -20.59
CA MET A 219 1.46 7.09 -20.63
C MET A 219 1.97 6.82 -22.06
N GLU A 220 1.13 6.88 -23.08
CA GLU A 220 1.57 6.79 -24.49
C GLU A 220 2.56 7.90 -24.86
N TYR A 221 2.29 9.13 -24.42
CA TYR A 221 3.22 10.25 -24.61
C TYR A 221 4.59 9.98 -23.97
N LEU A 222 4.61 9.45 -22.74
CA LEU A 222 5.85 9.14 -22.02
C LEU A 222 6.63 7.99 -22.68
N LEU A 223 5.92 6.93 -23.11
CA LEU A 223 6.53 5.80 -23.81
C LEU A 223 7.20 6.26 -25.11
N ASN A 224 6.49 7.04 -25.93
CA ASN A 224 7.03 7.64 -27.15
C ASN A 224 8.24 8.54 -26.85
N PHE A 225 8.15 9.38 -25.82
CA PHE A 225 9.26 10.23 -25.40
C PHE A 225 10.51 9.39 -25.10
N PHE A 226 10.40 8.33 -24.29
CA PHE A 226 11.56 7.50 -23.95
C PHE A 226 12.06 6.66 -25.13
N GLU A 227 11.21 6.28 -26.08
CA GLU A 227 11.65 5.65 -27.35
C GLU A 227 12.48 6.60 -28.21
N GLU A 228 12.08 7.86 -28.32
CA GLU A 228 12.89 8.90 -28.96
C GLU A 228 14.23 9.11 -28.23
N GLN A 229 14.21 9.13 -26.89
CA GLN A 229 15.44 9.25 -26.11
C GLN A 229 16.37 8.05 -26.30
N LYS A 230 15.85 6.81 -26.44
CA LYS A 230 16.68 5.64 -26.78
C LYS A 230 17.47 5.88 -28.07
N LEU A 231 16.83 6.43 -29.11
CA LEU A 231 17.49 6.71 -30.39
C LEU A 231 18.58 7.80 -30.28
N ILE A 232 18.35 8.82 -29.46
CA ILE A 232 19.30 9.93 -29.25
C ILE A 232 20.54 9.47 -28.50
N PHE A 233 20.38 8.57 -27.53
CA PHE A 233 21.47 8.12 -26.67
C PHE A 233 22.16 6.84 -27.18
N SER A 234 21.67 6.17 -28.22
CA SER A 234 22.32 4.99 -28.83
C SER A 234 23.77 5.26 -29.29
N PRO A 235 24.69 4.27 -29.18
CA PRO A 235 26.06 4.42 -29.64
C PRO A 235 26.14 4.57 -31.18
N PRO A 236 27.11 5.34 -31.71
CA PRO A 236 27.31 5.46 -33.17
C PRO A 236 27.77 4.15 -33.84
N ASP A 237 28.31 3.19 -33.07
CA ASP A 237 28.86 1.92 -33.57
C ASP A 237 27.96 0.69 -33.28
N GLY A 238 26.67 0.90 -33.01
CA GLY A 238 25.70 -0.21 -32.95
C GLY A 238 25.64 -0.93 -34.30
N THR A 239 25.80 -2.26 -34.31
CA THR A 239 25.64 -3.06 -35.53
C THR A 239 24.29 -2.73 -36.17
N ALA A 240 24.22 -2.76 -37.50
CA ALA A 240 23.00 -2.39 -38.24
C ALA A 240 21.74 -3.11 -37.74
N ASP A 241 21.89 -4.29 -37.11
CA ASP A 241 20.85 -5.07 -36.43
C ASP A 241 20.29 -4.41 -35.15
N GLU A 242 21.11 -3.80 -34.27
CA GLU A 242 20.61 -3.13 -33.05
C GLU A 242 19.82 -1.85 -33.37
N LEU A 243 20.29 -1.09 -34.37
CA LEU A 243 19.57 0.07 -34.91
C LEU A 243 18.28 -0.37 -35.64
N GLN A 244 18.27 -1.55 -36.27
CA GLN A 244 17.05 -2.14 -36.86
C GLN A 244 16.07 -2.62 -35.80
N ILE A 245 16.51 -3.21 -34.69
CA ILE A 245 15.65 -3.66 -33.58
C ILE A 245 15.05 -2.47 -32.83
N ALA A 246 15.85 -1.41 -32.58
CA ALA A 246 15.36 -0.17 -31.98
C ALA A 246 14.39 0.57 -32.92
N ARG A 247 14.69 0.62 -34.23
CA ARG A 247 13.78 1.17 -35.23
C ARG A 247 12.52 0.32 -35.38
N ALA A 248 12.60 -1.00 -35.41
CA ALA A 248 11.44 -1.89 -35.49
C ALA A 248 10.52 -1.73 -34.26
N SER A 249 11.10 -1.61 -33.06
CA SER A 249 10.35 -1.35 -31.82
C SER A 249 9.65 0.02 -31.86
N ALA A 250 10.32 1.08 -32.32
CA ALA A 250 9.74 2.42 -32.48
C ALA A 250 8.70 2.50 -33.63
N THR A 251 8.86 1.69 -34.68
CA THR A 251 7.95 1.66 -35.84
C THR A 251 6.66 0.89 -35.54
N THR A 252 6.66 0.04 -34.50
CA THR A 252 5.48 -0.75 -34.11
C THR A 252 4.40 0.11 -33.41
N ARG A 253 4.76 1.31 -32.92
CA ARG A 253 3.83 2.25 -32.25
C ARG A 253 3.66 3.61 -32.96
N CYS A 254 4.39 3.89 -34.04
CA CYS A 254 4.38 5.20 -34.71
C CYS A 254 3.47 5.25 -35.97
N SER A 255 2.65 6.31 -36.05
CA SER A 255 2.19 6.88 -37.34
C SER A 255 3.36 7.56 -38.06
N PRO A 256 3.36 7.68 -39.41
CA PRO A 256 4.53 8.15 -40.16
C PRO A 256 4.95 9.57 -39.73
N PRO A 257 6.26 9.85 -39.64
CA PRO A 257 6.75 11.16 -39.25
C PRO A 257 6.32 12.17 -40.33
N ARG A 258 5.60 13.22 -39.91
CA ARG A 258 5.54 14.44 -40.72
C ARG A 258 6.96 14.97 -40.81
N ALA A 259 7.60 14.72 -41.95
CA ALA A 259 8.88 15.29 -42.30
C ALA A 259 8.72 16.82 -42.39
N ASP A 260 9.06 17.53 -41.31
CA ASP A 260 9.58 18.88 -41.42
C ASP A 260 10.42 19.28 -40.20
N GLN A 261 11.72 19.49 -40.46
CA GLN A 261 12.70 20.29 -39.71
C GLN A 261 13.10 19.88 -38.28
N GLY A 262 14.28 19.27 -38.19
CA GLY A 262 15.16 19.46 -37.04
C GLY A 262 15.48 20.95 -36.86
N ARG A 263 14.83 21.58 -35.87
CA ARG A 263 15.15 22.87 -35.20
C ARG A 263 14.03 23.15 -34.20
N GLY A 264 14.07 22.51 -33.03
CA GLY A 264 12.91 22.45 -32.12
C GLY A 264 13.14 22.75 -30.64
N ARG A 265 14.36 23.04 -30.16
CA ARG A 265 14.58 23.32 -28.73
C ARG A 265 14.12 24.72 -28.27
N GLU A 266 13.83 25.66 -29.17
CA GLU A 266 13.57 27.07 -28.80
C GLU A 266 12.12 27.56 -28.93
N LYS A 267 11.19 26.79 -29.54
CA LYS A 267 9.85 27.29 -29.89
C LYS A 267 8.77 27.13 -28.80
N HIS A 268 9.05 26.43 -27.70
CA HIS A 268 8.09 26.19 -26.61
C HIS A 268 8.34 27.04 -25.35
N LEU A 269 9.20 28.07 -25.44
CA LEU A 269 9.50 28.97 -24.31
C LEU A 269 8.73 30.28 -24.48
N PRO A 270 8.00 30.76 -23.46
CA PRO A 270 7.52 32.14 -23.40
C PRO A 270 8.69 33.12 -23.61
N GLN A 271 8.45 34.21 -24.33
CA GLN A 271 9.51 35.13 -24.79
C GLN A 271 10.39 35.70 -23.65
N HIS A 272 9.85 35.78 -22.42
CA HIS A 272 10.57 36.22 -21.22
C HIS A 272 11.50 35.16 -20.58
N THR A 273 11.46 33.91 -21.06
CA THR A 273 12.23 32.77 -20.50
C THR A 273 13.40 32.36 -21.39
N ARG A 274 13.55 32.94 -22.59
CA ARG A 274 14.68 32.61 -23.49
C ARG A 274 16.01 33.15 -22.97
N ASP A 275 16.00 34.33 -22.37
CA ASP A 275 17.24 35.03 -21.99
C ASP A 275 17.89 34.46 -20.72
N GLU A 276 17.14 33.75 -19.87
CA GLU A 276 17.69 33.05 -18.69
C GLU A 276 18.33 31.70 -19.03
N TYR A 277 18.03 31.10 -20.19
CA TYR A 277 18.45 29.73 -20.53
C TYR A 277 19.67 29.65 -21.46
N THR A 278 19.98 30.71 -22.20
CA THR A 278 21.08 30.74 -23.18
C THR A 278 22.46 31.07 -22.57
N GLY A 279 22.53 31.33 -21.26
CA GLY A 279 23.74 31.86 -20.61
C GLY A 279 24.83 30.85 -20.21
N ALA A 280 24.65 29.52 -20.27
CA ALA A 280 25.66 28.62 -19.69
C ALA A 280 25.78 27.19 -20.25
N PHE A 281 25.28 26.88 -21.45
CA PHE A 281 25.63 25.62 -22.12
C PHE A 281 25.88 25.84 -23.61
N SER A 282 27.12 26.21 -23.94
CA SER A 282 27.63 26.08 -25.30
C SER A 282 27.61 24.60 -25.71
N GLN A 283 27.13 24.34 -26.92
CA GLN A 283 26.91 23.05 -27.57
C GLN A 283 28.20 22.23 -27.86
N ALA A 284 29.23 22.30 -27.02
CA ALA A 284 30.56 21.75 -27.32
C ALA A 284 31.07 20.64 -26.39
N GLU A 285 30.39 20.33 -25.27
CA GLU A 285 30.84 19.29 -24.34
C GLU A 285 29.87 18.11 -24.36
N SER A 286 30.31 17.00 -24.98
CA SER A 286 29.59 15.74 -24.95
C SER A 286 29.78 15.05 -23.60
N LEU A 287 28.71 14.45 -23.06
CA LEU A 287 28.84 13.47 -21.98
C LEU A 287 29.85 12.40 -22.36
N ASP A 288 30.71 12.04 -21.42
CA ASP A 288 31.63 10.90 -21.53
C ASP A 288 30.85 9.60 -21.60
N ASP A 289 31.56 8.56 -22.00
CA ASP A 289 30.96 7.26 -22.31
C ASP A 289 30.33 6.60 -21.09
N ASP A 290 30.87 6.81 -19.87
CA ASP A 290 30.35 6.22 -18.64
C ASP A 290 29.02 6.87 -18.23
N HIS A 291 28.95 8.20 -18.24
CA HIS A 291 27.72 8.95 -17.98
C HIS A 291 26.65 8.71 -19.05
N ARG A 292 27.06 8.64 -20.33
CA ARG A 292 26.17 8.28 -21.43
C ARG A 292 25.57 6.89 -21.22
N ARG A 293 26.38 5.91 -20.83
CA ARG A 293 25.93 4.54 -20.53
C ARG A 293 24.96 4.50 -19.35
N CYS A 294 25.23 5.29 -18.30
CA CYS A 294 24.32 5.44 -17.16
C CYS A 294 22.93 5.95 -17.60
N ILE A 295 22.90 6.98 -18.47
CA ILE A 295 21.65 7.50 -19.03
C ILE A 295 20.93 6.45 -19.88
N GLN A 296 21.64 5.73 -20.75
CA GLN A 296 21.05 4.67 -21.59
C GLN A 296 20.36 3.59 -20.74
N ILE A 297 21.04 3.10 -19.70
CA ILE A 297 20.48 2.10 -18.77
C ILE A 297 19.24 2.68 -18.07
N SER A 298 19.33 3.94 -17.62
CA SER A 298 18.22 4.62 -16.94
C SER A 298 17.00 4.80 -17.84
N ILE A 299 17.19 5.17 -19.12
CA ILE A 299 16.13 5.27 -20.13
C ILE A 299 15.46 3.91 -20.35
N ASN A 300 16.24 2.84 -20.50
CA ASN A 300 15.70 1.49 -20.71
C ASN A 300 14.88 1.02 -19.49
N ASN A 301 15.37 1.28 -18.28
CA ASN A 301 14.66 0.96 -17.05
C ASN A 301 13.37 1.78 -16.92
N CYS A 302 13.40 3.08 -17.24
CA CYS A 302 12.22 3.95 -17.22
C CYS A 302 11.17 3.47 -18.22
N TRP A 303 11.56 3.20 -19.46
CA TRP A 303 10.66 2.69 -20.49
C TRP A 303 10.07 1.34 -20.08
N SER A 304 10.88 0.40 -19.59
CA SER A 304 10.40 -0.92 -19.17
C SER A 304 9.40 -0.81 -18.02
N LYS A 305 9.60 0.12 -17.09
CA LYS A 305 8.67 0.35 -15.98
C LYS A 305 7.38 1.02 -16.44
N LEU A 306 7.46 1.96 -17.39
CA LEU A 306 6.29 2.58 -18.00
C LEU A 306 5.46 1.55 -18.77
N ASP A 307 6.09 0.65 -19.51
CA ASP A 307 5.41 -0.41 -20.27
C ASP A 307 4.71 -1.42 -19.36
N GLU A 308 5.34 -1.76 -18.22
CA GLU A 308 4.72 -2.56 -17.17
C GLU A 308 3.44 -1.89 -16.64
N TYR A 309 3.50 -0.59 -16.31
CA TYR A 309 2.33 0.15 -15.82
C TYR A 309 1.27 0.34 -16.90
N TYR A 310 1.67 0.55 -18.15
CA TYR A 310 0.75 0.67 -19.28
C TYR A 310 -0.07 -0.61 -19.46
N SER A 311 0.58 -1.77 -19.33
CA SER A 311 -0.08 -3.08 -19.39
C SER A 311 -1.11 -3.29 -18.27
N LEU A 312 -0.97 -2.60 -17.13
CA LEU A 312 -1.97 -2.64 -16.04
C LEU A 312 -3.24 -1.86 -16.38
N LEU A 313 -3.18 -0.85 -17.27
CA LEU A 313 -4.36 -0.07 -17.66
C LEU A 313 -5.44 -0.93 -18.30
N GLY A 314 -5.03 -1.99 -19.04
CA GLY A 314 -5.95 -2.95 -19.64
C GLY A 314 -6.72 -3.83 -18.65
N GLN A 315 -6.39 -3.81 -17.35
CA GLN A 315 -7.11 -4.58 -16.33
C GLN A 315 -8.45 -3.95 -15.93
N SER A 316 -8.69 -2.70 -16.29
CA SER A 316 -9.92 -2.00 -15.99
C SER A 316 -10.52 -1.39 -17.26
N PRO A 317 -11.82 -1.60 -17.54
CA PRO A 317 -12.47 -1.00 -18.70
C PRO A 317 -12.60 0.53 -18.57
N LEU A 318 -12.38 1.10 -17.38
CA LEU A 318 -12.59 2.53 -17.13
C LEU A 318 -11.57 3.41 -17.86
N TYR A 319 -10.31 2.99 -17.99
CA TYR A 319 -9.28 3.74 -18.72
C TYR A 319 -9.58 3.84 -20.22
N PRO A 320 -9.85 2.73 -20.95
CA PRO A 320 -10.28 2.82 -22.33
C PRO A 320 -11.65 3.48 -22.48
N ALA A 321 -12.60 3.26 -21.56
CA ALA A 321 -13.88 3.96 -21.57
C ALA A 321 -13.70 5.48 -21.53
N ALA A 322 -12.84 6.00 -20.65
CA ALA A 322 -12.62 7.43 -20.51
C ALA A 322 -12.10 8.07 -21.81
N VAL A 323 -11.24 7.37 -22.56
CA VAL A 323 -10.75 7.86 -23.87
C VAL A 323 -11.80 7.72 -24.96
N ILE A 324 -12.49 6.58 -25.03
CA ILE A 324 -13.57 6.35 -25.99
C ILE A 324 -14.67 7.41 -25.82
N LEU A 325 -15.14 7.63 -24.59
CA LEU A 325 -16.21 8.58 -24.27
C LEU A 325 -15.75 10.04 -24.39
N HIS A 326 -14.48 10.33 -24.63
CA HIS A 326 -14.04 11.69 -24.89
C HIS A 326 -14.35 12.07 -26.36
N PRO A 327 -15.23 13.05 -26.65
CA PRO A 327 -15.75 13.24 -28.00
C PRO A 327 -14.68 13.66 -29.02
N ARG A 328 -13.62 14.35 -28.57
CA ARG A 328 -12.47 14.70 -29.44
C ARG A 328 -11.62 13.49 -29.86
N TRP A 329 -11.56 12.46 -29.03
CA TRP A 329 -10.68 11.31 -29.24
C TRP A 329 -11.45 10.16 -29.86
N ASN A 330 -12.60 9.82 -29.26
CA ASN A 330 -13.41 8.68 -29.63
C ASN A 330 -12.55 7.37 -29.61
N VAL A 331 -13.12 6.25 -30.02
CA VAL A 331 -12.38 5.01 -30.26
C VAL A 331 -11.33 5.17 -31.36
N SER A 332 -11.48 6.18 -32.22
CA SER A 332 -10.53 6.50 -33.29
C SER A 332 -9.12 6.81 -32.78
N TRP A 333 -8.97 7.32 -31.55
CA TRP A 333 -7.64 7.50 -30.95
C TRP A 333 -6.97 6.16 -30.67
N LEU A 334 -7.71 5.17 -30.16
CA LEU A 334 -7.18 3.82 -29.94
C LEU A 334 -6.84 3.16 -31.27
N GLU A 335 -7.73 3.27 -32.27
CA GLU A 335 -7.48 2.73 -33.62
C GLU A 335 -6.23 3.32 -34.28
N ALA A 336 -5.93 4.60 -34.01
CA ALA A 336 -4.74 5.27 -34.55
C ALA A 336 -3.44 4.88 -33.81
N ASN A 337 -3.53 4.54 -32.53
CA ASN A 337 -2.35 4.29 -31.68
C ASN A 337 -2.05 2.80 -31.48
N TRP A 338 -3.04 1.92 -31.62
CA TRP A 338 -2.94 0.48 -31.43
C TRP A 338 -2.98 -0.24 -32.77
N THR A 339 -1.86 -0.21 -33.48
CA THR A 339 -1.76 -0.66 -34.88
C THR A 339 -1.06 -2.01 -35.07
N SER A 340 -0.31 -2.48 -34.06
CA SER A 340 0.37 -3.78 -34.13
C SER A 340 -0.61 -4.96 -34.05
N HIS A 341 -0.21 -6.14 -34.54
CA HIS A 341 -1.07 -7.32 -34.52
C HIS A 341 -1.55 -7.69 -33.10
N GLU A 342 -0.68 -7.55 -32.10
CA GLU A 342 -1.03 -7.76 -30.68
C GLU A 342 -1.92 -6.63 -30.14
N GLN A 343 -1.65 -5.39 -30.52
CA GLN A 343 -2.43 -4.23 -30.10
C GLN A 343 -3.85 -4.22 -30.70
N LEU A 344 -4.05 -4.81 -31.88
CA LEU A 344 -5.39 -5.00 -32.44
C LEU A 344 -6.25 -5.94 -31.58
N VAL A 345 -5.62 -6.91 -30.89
CA VAL A 345 -6.30 -7.73 -29.88
C VAL A 345 -6.70 -6.85 -28.69
N TRP A 346 -5.81 -5.97 -28.22
CA TRP A 346 -6.12 -5.03 -27.14
C TRP A 346 -7.26 -4.08 -27.50
N LEU A 347 -7.30 -3.58 -28.73
CA LEU A 347 -8.38 -2.73 -29.24
C LEU A 347 -9.73 -3.45 -29.18
N ARG A 348 -9.77 -4.69 -29.65
CA ARG A 348 -10.98 -5.53 -29.61
C ARG A 348 -11.43 -5.76 -28.17
N ASP A 349 -10.50 -6.15 -27.31
CA ASP A 349 -10.79 -6.50 -25.92
C ASP A 349 -11.22 -5.25 -25.11
N ALA A 350 -10.63 -4.08 -25.40
CA ALA A 350 -11.05 -2.79 -24.85
C ALA A 350 -12.47 -2.42 -25.30
N LYS A 351 -12.79 -2.51 -26.61
CA LYS A 351 -14.15 -2.26 -27.12
C LYS A 351 -15.18 -3.18 -26.46
N ASN A 352 -14.86 -4.47 -26.33
CA ASN A 352 -15.76 -5.46 -25.74
C ASN A 352 -15.96 -5.23 -24.23
N SER A 353 -14.87 -5.03 -23.48
CA SER A 353 -14.96 -4.81 -22.03
C SER A 353 -15.71 -3.52 -21.67
N VAL A 354 -15.55 -2.45 -22.44
CA VAL A 354 -16.31 -1.21 -22.25
C VAL A 354 -17.79 -1.42 -22.57
N ARG A 355 -18.12 -2.17 -23.63
CA ARG A 355 -19.50 -2.52 -23.97
C ARG A 355 -20.16 -3.37 -22.89
N GLU A 356 -19.50 -4.43 -22.44
CA GLU A 356 -19.98 -5.30 -21.37
C GLU A 356 -20.23 -4.50 -20.07
N PHE A 357 -19.28 -3.62 -19.71
CA PHE A 357 -19.42 -2.77 -18.53
C PHE A 357 -20.61 -1.80 -18.65
N PHE A 358 -20.77 -1.16 -19.82
CA PHE A 358 -21.88 -0.24 -20.10
C PHE A 358 -23.23 -0.95 -19.97
N GLU A 359 -23.39 -2.12 -20.60
CA GLU A 359 -24.66 -2.86 -20.58
C GLU A 359 -24.97 -3.43 -19.19
N GLN A 360 -23.95 -3.87 -18.44
CA GLN A 360 -24.12 -4.39 -17.08
C GLN A 360 -24.57 -3.31 -16.08
N GLN A 361 -23.96 -2.12 -16.14
CA GLN A 361 -24.20 -1.06 -15.14
C GLN A 361 -25.34 -0.10 -15.53
N TYR A 362 -25.64 0.01 -16.82
CA TYR A 362 -26.67 0.93 -17.35
C TYR A 362 -27.67 0.19 -18.25
N PRO A 363 -28.40 -0.84 -17.76
CA PRO A 363 -29.29 -1.66 -18.59
C PRO A 363 -30.44 -0.84 -19.21
N ARG A 364 -30.98 -1.32 -20.35
CA ARG A 364 -32.17 -0.73 -20.96
C ARG A 364 -33.35 -0.87 -20.00
N LYS A 365 -34.08 0.22 -19.70
CA LYS A 365 -35.37 0.12 -19.02
C LYS A 365 -36.35 -0.58 -19.96
N GLU A 366 -36.92 -1.71 -19.54
CA GLU A 366 -38.03 -2.34 -20.26
C GLU A 366 -39.15 -1.31 -20.45
N GLN A 367 -39.39 -0.89 -21.69
CA GLN A 367 -40.64 -0.23 -22.02
C GLN A 367 -41.72 -1.28 -21.84
N SER A 368 -42.60 -1.08 -20.86
CA SER A 368 -43.82 -1.88 -20.68
C SER A 368 -44.47 -2.15 -22.05
N GLU A 369 -44.65 -3.44 -22.37
CA GLU A 369 -45.32 -3.90 -23.59
C GLU A 369 -46.71 -3.28 -23.78
N ALA A 370 -47.29 -2.69 -22.72
CA ALA A 370 -48.55 -1.96 -22.77
C ALA A 370 -48.51 -0.66 -23.59
N ALA A 371 -47.34 -0.03 -23.80
CA ALA A 371 -47.24 1.22 -24.56
C ALA A 371 -47.15 1.00 -26.08
N ARG A 372 -46.64 -0.15 -26.54
CA ARG A 372 -46.56 -0.49 -27.97
C ARG A 372 -47.94 -0.79 -28.57
N THR A 373 -48.93 -1.18 -27.76
CA THR A 373 -50.26 -1.58 -28.25
C THR A 373 -51.20 -0.40 -28.55
N MET A 374 -50.87 0.85 -28.16
CA MET A 374 -51.82 1.98 -28.25
C MET A 374 -51.61 2.97 -29.42
N ILE A 375 -50.54 2.86 -30.23
CA ILE A 375 -50.29 3.83 -31.33
C ILE A 375 -50.64 3.25 -32.73
N GLY A 376 -51.00 1.97 -32.83
CA GLY A 376 -51.35 1.31 -34.09
C GLY A 376 -52.81 1.39 -34.52
N LYS A 377 -53.46 2.57 -34.46
CA LYS A 377 -54.76 2.77 -35.13
C LYS A 377 -54.78 4.08 -35.91
N ALA A 378 -54.23 4.02 -37.12
CA ALA A 378 -54.81 4.53 -38.36
C ALA A 378 -53.68 4.78 -39.37
N ILE A 379 -53.60 3.93 -40.39
CA ILE A 379 -53.31 4.22 -41.81
C ILE A 379 -53.32 2.85 -42.50
N ARG A 380 -54.26 2.63 -43.43
CA ARG A 380 -54.20 1.49 -44.35
C ARG A 380 -53.10 1.79 -45.36
N GLN A 381 -52.00 1.06 -45.31
CA GLN A 381 -51.03 0.98 -46.40
C GLN A 381 -51.05 -0.44 -46.95
N ASP A 382 -50.95 -0.54 -48.28
CA ASP A 382 -51.00 -1.79 -49.05
C ASP A 382 -50.01 -2.83 -48.52
N GLU A 383 -50.36 -4.11 -48.65
CA GLU A 383 -49.50 -5.24 -48.27
C GLU A 383 -48.15 -5.12 -49.01
N PRO A 384 -47.02 -4.95 -48.29
CA PRO A 384 -45.71 -4.85 -48.91
C PRO A 384 -45.40 -6.15 -49.66
N SER A 385 -44.85 -6.04 -50.87
CA SER A 385 -44.54 -7.20 -51.70
C SER A 385 -43.55 -8.13 -50.99
N GLN A 386 -43.50 -9.40 -51.39
CA GLN A 386 -42.54 -10.37 -50.84
C GLN A 386 -41.07 -9.89 -50.97
N PHE A 387 -40.78 -9.06 -51.98
CA PHE A 387 -39.48 -8.43 -52.16
C PHE A 387 -39.23 -7.30 -51.16
N ASP A 388 -40.24 -6.47 -50.87
CA ASP A 388 -40.13 -5.41 -49.84
C ASP A 388 -40.01 -6.01 -48.44
N GLN A 389 -40.72 -7.11 -48.17
CA GLN A 389 -40.56 -7.86 -46.92
C GLN A 389 -39.18 -8.50 -46.81
N TRP A 390 -38.61 -8.97 -47.93
CA TRP A 390 -37.26 -9.51 -47.96
C TRP A 390 -36.19 -8.42 -47.80
N MET A 391 -36.31 -7.26 -48.47
CA MET A 391 -35.45 -6.09 -48.23
C MET A 391 -35.54 -5.62 -46.78
N GLN A 392 -36.75 -5.51 -46.22
CA GLN A 392 -36.94 -5.14 -44.82
C GLN A 392 -36.41 -6.21 -43.86
N SER A 393 -36.40 -7.48 -44.24
CA SER A 393 -35.77 -8.55 -43.45
C SER A 393 -34.24 -8.47 -43.53
N TYR A 394 -33.68 -8.07 -44.67
CA TYR A 394 -32.24 -7.88 -44.87
C TYR A 394 -31.75 -6.63 -44.15
N ASP A 395 -32.50 -5.53 -44.20
CA ASP A 395 -32.26 -4.31 -43.43
C ASP A 395 -32.37 -4.59 -41.92
N ARG A 396 -33.37 -5.37 -41.48
CA ARG A 396 -33.52 -5.75 -40.06
C ARG A 396 -32.46 -6.75 -39.58
N TYR A 397 -31.90 -7.56 -40.47
CA TYR A 397 -30.77 -8.46 -40.19
C TYR A 397 -29.43 -7.73 -40.17
N MET A 398 -29.26 -6.67 -40.98
CA MET A 398 -28.10 -5.78 -40.95
C MET A 398 -28.18 -4.71 -39.85
N MET A 399 -29.38 -4.44 -39.33
CA MET A 399 -29.67 -3.52 -38.23
C MET A 399 -30.07 -4.31 -36.96
N GLU A 400 -29.20 -5.19 -36.46
CA GLU A 400 -29.25 -5.52 -35.02
C GLU A 400 -29.31 -4.20 -34.26
N GLU A 401 -30.23 -4.03 -33.30
CA GLU A 401 -30.40 -2.78 -32.55
C GLU A 401 -29.08 -2.33 -31.90
N GLU A 402 -28.28 -1.56 -32.64
CA GLU A 402 -26.97 -1.15 -32.19
C GLU A 402 -27.12 -0.33 -30.91
N ASP A 403 -26.33 -0.71 -29.90
CA ASP A 403 -26.28 0.02 -28.64
C ASP A 403 -25.84 1.48 -28.87
N GLU A 404 -26.28 2.38 -27.98
CA GLU A 404 -25.92 3.80 -28.04
C GLU A 404 -24.39 3.99 -28.17
N LEU A 405 -23.62 3.12 -27.50
CA LEU A 405 -22.16 3.11 -27.52
C LEU A 405 -21.60 2.84 -28.93
N GLY A 406 -22.14 1.86 -29.65
CA GLY A 406 -21.76 1.54 -31.03
C GLY A 406 -22.07 2.67 -31.99
N VAL A 407 -23.24 3.30 -31.85
CA VAL A 407 -23.62 4.49 -32.63
C VAL A 407 -22.62 5.62 -32.44
N TYR A 408 -22.29 5.93 -31.19
CA TYR A 408 -21.32 6.97 -30.86
C TYR A 408 -19.89 6.64 -31.35
N MET A 409 -19.45 5.38 -31.25
CA MET A 409 -18.15 4.96 -31.76
C MET A 409 -18.02 5.16 -33.28
N ARG A 410 -19.10 4.97 -34.05
CA ARG A 410 -19.10 5.18 -35.51
C ARG A 410 -19.19 6.63 -35.93
N GLN A 411 -19.76 7.50 -35.08
CA GLN A 411 -19.84 8.94 -35.36
C GLN A 411 -18.45 9.58 -35.50
N GLY A 412 -17.44 9.00 -34.85
CA GLY A 412 -16.05 9.45 -34.93
C GLY A 412 -15.75 10.71 -34.08
N PRO A 413 -14.51 11.23 -34.16
CA PRO A 413 -14.06 12.29 -33.26
C PRO A 413 -14.57 13.69 -33.67
N VAL A 414 -15.03 14.45 -32.67
CA VAL A 414 -15.42 15.85 -32.78
C VAL A 414 -14.17 16.73 -32.85
N ARG A 415 -13.91 17.30 -34.04
CA ARG A 415 -12.76 18.19 -34.29
C ARG A 415 -13.08 19.62 -33.82
N ARG A 416 -12.99 19.85 -32.50
CA ARG A 416 -13.09 21.21 -31.89
C ARG A 416 -11.90 21.47 -30.95
N GLU A 417 -11.32 22.66 -31.06
CA GLU A 417 -10.30 23.12 -30.11
C GLU A 417 -10.95 23.46 -28.76
N ASN A 418 -10.30 23.10 -27.64
CA ASN A 418 -10.79 23.33 -26.28
C ASN A 418 -12.18 22.73 -25.95
N LEU A 419 -12.53 21.60 -26.57
CA LEU A 419 -13.75 20.86 -26.24
C LEU A 419 -13.75 20.42 -24.76
N ASN A 420 -14.78 20.84 -24.01
CA ASN A 420 -15.05 20.32 -22.68
C ASN A 420 -15.94 19.06 -22.82
N PRO A 421 -15.44 17.85 -22.49
CA PRO A 421 -16.18 16.61 -22.71
C PRO A 421 -17.42 16.52 -21.80
N ILE A 422 -17.40 17.12 -20.60
CA ILE A 422 -18.53 17.11 -19.67
C ILE A 422 -19.69 17.94 -20.22
N LEU A 423 -19.41 19.15 -20.72
CA LEU A 423 -20.45 20.00 -21.33
C LEU A 423 -21.02 19.36 -22.59
N TRP A 424 -20.18 18.74 -23.42
CA TRP A 424 -20.64 18.05 -24.61
C TRP A 424 -21.63 16.94 -24.26
N TRP A 425 -21.34 16.08 -23.28
CA TRP A 425 -22.28 15.03 -22.86
C TRP A 425 -23.56 15.56 -22.22
N LYS A 426 -23.52 16.74 -21.59
CA LYS A 426 -24.74 17.41 -21.09
C LYS A 426 -25.64 17.90 -22.24
N GLU A 427 -25.05 18.38 -23.33
CA GLU A 427 -25.79 18.82 -24.52
C GLU A 427 -26.40 17.65 -25.31
N HIS A 428 -25.80 16.46 -25.24
CA HIS A 428 -26.21 15.29 -26.03
C HIS A 428 -26.96 14.22 -25.21
N GLN A 429 -27.55 14.61 -24.06
CA GLN A 429 -28.32 13.70 -23.21
C GLN A 429 -29.59 13.16 -23.88
N GLU A 430 -30.20 13.94 -24.78
CA GLU A 430 -31.39 13.52 -25.53
C GLU A 430 -31.04 12.51 -26.63
N GLU A 431 -29.88 12.68 -27.27
CA GLU A 431 -29.38 11.76 -28.32
C GLU A 431 -28.86 10.45 -27.71
N TYR A 432 -28.26 10.52 -26.52
CA TYR A 432 -27.62 9.40 -25.84
C TYR A 432 -28.08 9.26 -24.36
N PRO A 433 -29.33 8.85 -24.08
CA PRO A 433 -29.89 8.90 -22.72
C PRO A 433 -29.22 7.99 -21.69
N ARG A 434 -28.71 6.82 -22.11
CA ARG A 434 -27.96 5.89 -21.23
C ARG A 434 -26.48 6.21 -21.27
N LEU A 435 -25.95 6.39 -22.47
CA LEU A 435 -24.53 6.56 -22.70
C LEU A 435 -24.01 7.91 -22.14
N SER A 436 -24.81 8.97 -22.15
CA SER A 436 -24.44 10.24 -21.51
C SER A 436 -24.26 10.12 -20.00
N LYS A 437 -25.08 9.31 -19.32
CA LYS A 437 -24.93 9.04 -17.88
C LYS A 437 -23.64 8.27 -17.61
N PHE A 438 -23.42 7.20 -18.38
CA PHE A 438 -22.17 6.44 -18.30
C PHE A 438 -20.95 7.33 -18.54
N ALA A 439 -20.98 8.19 -19.56
CA ALA A 439 -19.90 9.10 -19.87
C ALA A 439 -19.64 10.13 -18.79
N LEU A 440 -20.69 10.75 -18.24
CA LEU A 440 -20.54 11.73 -17.15
C LEU A 440 -19.98 11.07 -15.89
N ASP A 441 -20.41 9.86 -15.55
CA ASP A 441 -19.91 9.12 -14.39
C ASP A 441 -18.43 8.73 -14.58
N ILE A 442 -18.03 8.27 -15.76
CA ILE A 442 -16.63 7.93 -16.07
C ILE A 442 -15.73 9.17 -16.09
N LEU A 443 -16.17 10.25 -16.73
CA LEU A 443 -15.39 11.50 -16.86
C LEU A 443 -15.26 12.25 -15.53
N ALA A 444 -16.12 11.97 -14.56
CA ALA A 444 -16.02 12.51 -13.20
C ALA A 444 -14.96 11.82 -12.34
N ILE A 445 -14.45 10.65 -12.75
CA ILE A 445 -13.44 9.91 -12.00
C ILE A 445 -12.11 10.69 -12.04
N PRO A 446 -11.54 11.05 -10.88
CA PRO A 446 -10.23 11.70 -10.84
C PRO A 446 -9.12 10.70 -11.18
N ALA A 447 -8.08 11.18 -11.86
CA ALA A 447 -6.91 10.36 -12.20
C ALA A 447 -6.10 9.91 -10.97
N MET A 448 -6.15 10.65 -9.84
CA MET A 448 -5.39 10.35 -8.62
C MET A 448 -6.12 10.67 -7.30
N ASP A 449 -5.80 9.91 -6.23
CA ASP A 449 -6.43 9.94 -4.89
C ASP A 449 -6.07 11.12 -3.98
N LEU A 450 -5.38 12.15 -4.47
CA LEU A 450 -4.95 13.25 -3.59
C LEU A 450 -6.13 14.08 -3.03
N PHE A 451 -7.34 13.76 -3.47
CA PHE A 451 -8.59 14.48 -3.23
C PHE A 451 -9.07 14.44 -1.77
N THR A 452 -8.72 13.44 -0.96
CA THR A 452 -9.23 13.38 0.43
C THR A 452 -8.63 14.42 1.38
N LYS A 453 -7.66 15.25 0.97
CA LYS A 453 -6.94 16.16 1.87
C LYS A 453 -7.03 17.67 1.58
N LEU A 454 -7.42 18.09 0.38
CA LEU A 454 -7.37 19.52 0.01
C LEU A 454 -8.60 20.35 0.43
N GLU A 455 -9.74 19.72 0.76
CA GLU A 455 -10.96 20.45 1.18
C GLU A 455 -11.06 20.76 2.68
N LEU A 456 -10.23 20.15 3.54
CA LEU A 456 -10.32 20.36 4.99
C LEU A 456 -9.36 21.43 5.55
N GLU A 457 -8.41 21.94 4.78
CA GLU A 457 -7.40 22.89 5.29
C GLU A 457 -7.01 23.99 4.27
N SER A 458 -7.90 24.96 4.00
CA SER A 458 -7.52 26.37 3.74
C SER A 458 -8.72 27.33 3.59
N PRO A 459 -8.87 28.34 4.47
CA PRO A 459 -9.76 29.47 4.28
C PRO A 459 -8.98 30.69 3.75
N CYS A 460 -8.56 30.68 2.47
CA CYS A 460 -8.27 31.90 1.69
C CYS A 460 -7.67 31.53 0.32
N CYS A 461 -8.54 31.31 -0.68
CA CYS A 461 -8.25 31.57 -2.10
C CYS A 461 -9.60 31.57 -2.85
N ILE A 462 -10.28 32.72 -2.78
CA ILE A 462 -11.33 33.21 -3.70
C ILE A 462 -12.59 32.34 -3.84
N ALA A 463 -13.64 32.78 -3.14
CA ALA A 463 -15.04 32.39 -3.37
C ALA A 463 -15.57 32.96 -4.70
N PHE A 464 -16.38 32.18 -5.44
CA PHE A 464 -17.69 32.56 -6.02
C PHE A 464 -18.27 31.37 -6.82
N GLY A 465 -19.55 31.02 -6.58
CA GLY A 465 -20.44 30.41 -7.59
C GLY A 465 -20.82 28.93 -7.43
N THR A 466 -21.79 28.66 -6.55
CA THR A 466 -22.90 27.66 -6.69
C THR A 466 -22.62 26.30 -7.35
N VAL A 467 -22.54 25.24 -6.52
CA VAL A 467 -22.95 23.87 -6.91
C VAL A 467 -23.81 23.29 -5.78
N GLU A 468 -25.06 23.74 -5.73
CA GLU A 468 -26.09 23.18 -4.84
C GLU A 468 -27.08 22.26 -5.62
N GLU A 469 -26.81 21.88 -6.87
CA GLU A 469 -27.78 21.17 -7.73
C GLU A 469 -27.36 19.79 -8.26
N CYS A 470 -26.23 19.20 -7.84
CA CYS A 470 -25.90 17.81 -8.20
C CYS A 470 -26.14 16.77 -7.07
N GLY A 471 -26.84 17.16 -6.01
CA GLY A 471 -27.29 16.25 -4.97
C GLY A 471 -28.60 15.59 -5.36
N ASN A 472 -28.57 14.53 -6.18
CA ASN A 472 -29.54 13.41 -6.21
C ASN A 472 -29.43 12.57 -7.51
N SER A 473 -28.25 12.02 -7.86
CA SER A 473 -28.21 10.83 -8.74
C SER A 473 -26.87 10.09 -8.82
N VAL A 474 -25.94 10.26 -7.87
CA VAL A 474 -24.71 9.44 -7.90
C VAL A 474 -25.04 8.07 -7.32
N ASN A 475 -24.94 7.05 -8.16
CA ASN A 475 -25.25 5.67 -7.82
C ASN A 475 -24.25 5.19 -6.73
N PRO A 476 -24.70 4.71 -5.56
CA PRO A 476 -23.82 4.29 -4.46
C PRO A 476 -22.83 3.16 -4.83
N CYS A 477 -23.08 2.43 -5.92
CA CYS A 477 -22.19 1.40 -6.45
C CYS A 477 -20.85 1.93 -6.98
N LEU A 478 -20.78 3.18 -7.48
CA LEU A 478 -19.56 3.73 -8.08
C LEU A 478 -18.52 4.16 -7.04
N GLN A 479 -18.93 4.34 -5.78
CA GLN A 479 -18.03 4.64 -4.66
C GLN A 479 -17.14 3.45 -4.25
N GLY A 480 -17.47 2.24 -4.71
CA GLY A 480 -16.67 1.03 -4.52
C GLY A 480 -15.71 0.69 -5.68
N ALA A 481 -15.68 1.51 -6.74
CA ALA A 481 -14.90 1.28 -7.95
C ALA A 481 -13.86 2.39 -8.17
N VAL A 482 -12.97 2.59 -7.18
CA VAL A 482 -11.83 3.51 -7.31
C VAL A 482 -10.55 2.70 -7.28
N LEU A 483 -9.85 2.73 -8.41
CA LEU A 483 -8.41 2.48 -8.64
C LEU A 483 -7.85 1.16 -8.06
N GLY A 484 -7.07 0.44 -8.86
CA GLY A 484 -6.22 -0.65 -8.39
C GLY A 484 -5.14 -0.10 -7.45
N TYR A 485 -5.51 0.26 -6.23
CA TYR A 485 -4.58 0.45 -5.14
C TYR A 485 -3.96 -0.90 -4.76
N PRO A 486 -2.75 -0.91 -4.19
CA PRO A 486 -2.31 -2.06 -3.41
C PRO A 486 -3.41 -2.41 -2.42
N VAL A 487 -3.81 -3.68 -2.42
CA VAL A 487 -4.88 -4.20 -1.56
C VAL A 487 -4.57 -3.78 -0.12
N LYS A 488 -5.39 -2.88 0.43
CA LYS A 488 -5.19 -2.36 1.79
C LYS A 488 -5.73 -3.37 2.79
N ARG A 489 -5.28 -3.31 4.05
CA ARG A 489 -5.82 -4.14 5.15
C ARG A 489 -7.35 -4.09 5.25
N SER A 490 -7.96 -2.96 4.90
CA SER A 490 -9.42 -2.82 4.83
C SER A 490 -10.10 -3.79 3.86
N THR A 491 -9.40 -4.28 2.83
CA THR A 491 -9.93 -5.27 1.88
C THR A 491 -10.17 -6.63 2.54
N LEU A 492 -9.41 -6.99 3.58
CA LEU A 492 -9.63 -8.24 4.33
C LEU A 492 -10.94 -8.21 5.14
N GLU A 493 -11.44 -7.03 5.49
CA GLU A 493 -12.75 -6.88 6.15
C GLU A 493 -13.93 -7.03 5.18
N LEU A 494 -13.68 -6.87 3.87
CA LEU A 494 -14.68 -7.05 2.81
C LEU A 494 -14.88 -8.52 2.42
N LEU A 495 -14.09 -9.43 2.97
CA LEU A 495 -14.29 -10.87 2.81
C LEU A 495 -15.64 -11.30 3.41
N LYS A 496 -16.30 -12.27 2.78
CA LYS A 496 -17.56 -12.86 3.24
C LYS A 496 -17.45 -13.37 4.69
N LYS A 497 -16.29 -13.92 5.05
CA LYS A 497 -15.86 -14.09 6.43
C LYS A 497 -14.76 -13.05 6.71
N PRO A 498 -15.08 -11.91 7.35
CA PRO A 498 -14.12 -10.83 7.56
C PRO A 498 -12.88 -11.31 8.29
N LEU A 499 -11.72 -10.74 7.95
CA LEU A 499 -10.47 -10.99 8.66
C LEU A 499 -9.91 -9.69 9.23
N ARG A 500 -9.58 -9.71 10.52
CA ARG A 500 -9.03 -8.57 11.25
C ARG A 500 -7.75 -8.95 11.97
N TYR A 501 -6.77 -8.06 11.92
CA TYR A 501 -5.62 -8.12 12.82
C TYR A 501 -5.96 -7.38 14.10
N VAL A 502 -5.68 -7.99 15.25
CA VAL A 502 -6.02 -7.46 16.59
C VAL A 502 -4.78 -7.58 17.47
N PRO A 503 -4.33 -6.50 18.13
CA PRO A 503 -3.22 -6.61 19.08
C PRO A 503 -3.64 -7.43 20.29
N ILE A 504 -2.71 -8.24 20.81
CA ILE A 504 -2.92 -8.98 22.05
C ILE A 504 -2.98 -8.00 23.23
N GLU A 505 -4.04 -8.11 24.05
CA GLU A 505 -4.24 -7.30 25.26
C GLU A 505 -3.32 -7.76 26.40
N ASP A 506 -3.13 -6.89 27.41
CA ASP A 506 -2.32 -7.20 28.59
C ASP A 506 -2.84 -8.43 29.36
N ASP A 507 -4.16 -8.66 29.34
CA ASP A 507 -4.82 -9.88 29.79
C ASP A 507 -5.52 -10.55 28.60
N PRO A 508 -4.87 -11.53 27.95
CA PRO A 508 -5.41 -12.16 26.75
C PRO A 508 -6.34 -13.36 27.07
N THR A 509 -6.74 -13.56 28.32
CA THR A 509 -7.56 -14.72 28.75
C THR A 509 -8.86 -14.84 27.96
N GLU A 510 -9.53 -13.71 27.68
CA GLU A 510 -10.77 -13.70 26.89
C GLU A 510 -10.49 -13.68 25.38
N GLN A 511 -9.27 -13.33 24.96
CA GLN A 511 -8.87 -13.29 23.55
C GLN A 511 -8.42 -14.66 23.03
N LEU A 512 -7.68 -15.44 23.81
CA LEU A 512 -7.06 -16.69 23.36
C LEU A 512 -8.02 -17.87 23.47
N PRO A 513 -8.26 -18.61 22.37
CA PRO A 513 -8.98 -19.88 22.44
C PRO A 513 -8.29 -20.95 23.30
N ASP A 514 -9.07 -21.86 23.87
CA ASP A 514 -8.58 -22.95 24.75
C ASP A 514 -7.53 -23.84 24.09
N ASP A 515 -7.59 -24.01 22.76
CA ASP A 515 -6.64 -24.84 22.02
C ASP A 515 -5.23 -24.24 21.96
N ILE A 516 -5.07 -22.92 22.16
CA ILE A 516 -3.79 -22.22 22.06
C ILE A 516 -3.31 -21.60 23.39
N ALA A 517 -4.20 -21.36 24.36
CA ALA A 517 -3.89 -20.64 25.59
C ALA A 517 -2.67 -21.20 26.35
N SER A 518 -2.61 -22.51 26.56
CA SER A 518 -1.47 -23.14 27.26
C SER A 518 -0.14 -23.02 26.49
N LEU A 519 -0.19 -23.04 25.16
CA LEU A 519 0.99 -22.78 24.33
C LEU A 519 1.44 -21.33 24.49
N PHE A 520 0.49 -20.38 24.44
CA PHE A 520 0.78 -18.96 24.62
C PHE A 520 1.46 -18.68 25.95
N ASP A 521 0.94 -19.21 27.06
CA ASP A 521 1.53 -19.05 28.40
C ASP A 521 2.98 -19.57 28.45
N SER A 522 3.22 -20.72 27.84
CA SER A 522 4.56 -21.32 27.74
C SER A 522 5.52 -20.44 26.92
N ILE A 523 5.01 -19.80 25.86
CA ILE A 523 5.78 -18.87 25.02
C ILE A 523 6.08 -17.56 25.79
N ILE A 524 5.13 -17.03 26.56
CA ILE A 524 5.33 -15.83 27.38
C ILE A 524 6.34 -16.07 28.52
N SER A 525 6.29 -17.24 29.16
CA SER A 525 7.31 -17.68 30.13
C SER A 525 8.74 -17.59 29.55
N ILE A 526 8.92 -17.95 28.27
CA ILE A 526 10.24 -17.86 27.61
C ILE A 526 10.55 -16.44 27.13
N THR A 527 9.63 -15.79 26.42
CA THR A 527 9.90 -14.54 25.70
C THR A 527 9.94 -13.32 26.63
N LEU A 528 9.00 -13.22 27.57
CA LEU A 528 8.87 -12.13 28.52
C LEU A 528 9.60 -12.41 29.84
N HIS A 529 9.35 -13.59 30.43
CA HIS A 529 9.90 -13.95 31.75
C HIS A 529 11.30 -14.58 31.68
N ARG A 530 11.74 -15.01 30.49
CA ARG A 530 13.07 -15.58 30.24
C ARG A 530 13.35 -16.83 31.07
N GLU A 531 12.37 -17.70 31.20
CA GLU A 531 12.47 -18.89 32.03
C GLU A 531 12.98 -20.10 31.24
N ARG A 532 13.98 -20.80 31.80
CA ARG A 532 14.35 -22.19 31.47
C ARG A 532 14.41 -22.55 29.97
N PHE A 533 15.05 -21.73 29.14
CA PHE A 533 15.17 -21.95 27.69
C PHE A 533 16.61 -22.20 27.21
N LEU A 534 17.60 -22.10 28.11
CA LEU A 534 19.01 -22.38 27.83
C LEU A 534 19.46 -23.70 28.49
N PRO A 535 20.26 -24.53 27.84
CA PRO A 535 20.77 -25.76 28.47
C PRO A 535 21.84 -25.41 29.52
N SER A 536 21.69 -25.93 30.75
CA SER A 536 22.63 -25.66 31.85
C SER A 536 24.06 -26.14 31.57
N SER A 537 24.20 -27.15 30.71
CA SER A 537 25.50 -27.69 30.28
C SER A 537 26.37 -26.70 29.49
N LEU A 538 25.77 -25.70 28.83
CA LEU A 538 26.49 -24.68 28.05
C LEU A 538 26.75 -23.38 28.80
N ARG A 539 26.58 -23.39 30.13
CA ARG A 539 26.72 -22.19 30.96
C ARG A 539 28.08 -21.51 30.80
N PRO A 540 29.23 -22.21 30.80
CA PRO A 540 30.53 -21.59 30.59
C PRO A 540 30.65 -20.89 29.22
N GLU A 541 30.25 -21.58 28.15
CA GLU A 541 30.37 -21.12 26.76
C GLU A 541 29.46 -19.92 26.50
N LEU A 542 28.20 -19.98 26.93
CA LEU A 542 27.24 -18.89 26.77
C LEU A 542 27.65 -17.65 27.56
N THR A 543 28.21 -17.83 28.76
CA THR A 543 28.73 -16.72 29.57
C THR A 543 29.94 -16.07 28.90
N ALA A 544 30.84 -16.86 28.32
CA ALA A 544 32.02 -16.34 27.62
C ALA A 544 31.68 -15.58 26.33
N LEU A 545 30.67 -16.04 25.58
CA LEU A 545 30.21 -15.42 24.34
C LEU A 545 29.37 -14.16 24.59
N HIS A 546 28.61 -14.10 25.69
CA HIS A 546 27.73 -12.98 26.02
C HIS A 546 28.41 -11.87 26.84
N ARG A 547 29.52 -11.31 26.33
CA ARG A 547 30.40 -10.32 27.04
C ARG A 547 29.73 -9.02 27.51
N LYS A 548 28.47 -8.74 27.17
CA LYS A 548 27.77 -7.47 27.44
C LYS A 548 26.53 -7.57 28.35
N GLY A 549 26.17 -8.75 28.88
CA GLY A 549 24.99 -8.91 29.73
C GLY A 549 25.10 -10.02 30.78
N MET A 550 24.31 -9.92 31.85
CA MET A 550 24.21 -10.96 32.88
C MET A 550 23.16 -12.00 32.47
N ILE A 551 23.59 -13.21 32.09
CA ILE A 551 22.68 -14.36 31.95
C ILE A 551 22.28 -14.84 33.36
N ARG A 552 20.98 -14.92 33.64
CA ARG A 552 20.48 -15.27 34.98
C ARG A 552 20.42 -16.79 35.16
N PRO A 553 20.64 -17.32 36.39
CA PRO A 553 20.52 -18.75 36.67
C PRO A 553 19.16 -19.35 36.27
N GLY A 554 18.06 -18.59 36.42
CA GLY A 554 16.71 -19.04 36.07
C GLY A 554 16.43 -19.23 34.58
N TRP A 555 17.36 -18.82 33.70
CA TRP A 555 17.24 -19.02 32.25
C TRP A 555 17.62 -20.44 31.85
N TYR A 556 18.32 -21.17 32.73
CA TYR A 556 18.81 -22.51 32.44
C TYR A 556 17.80 -23.59 32.81
N PHE A 557 17.68 -24.62 31.98
CA PHE A 557 17.04 -25.89 32.32
C PHE A 557 18.09 -26.98 32.52
N ASP A 558 17.76 -27.98 33.34
CA ASP A 558 18.69 -29.04 33.72
C ASP A 558 18.89 -30.06 32.59
N VAL A 559 20.16 -30.44 32.36
CA VAL A 559 20.57 -31.42 31.36
C VAL A 559 21.18 -32.63 32.08
N ASN A 560 20.49 -33.77 32.05
CA ASN A 560 20.81 -34.93 32.91
C ASN A 560 21.68 -36.02 32.25
N ASN A 561 22.21 -35.85 31.03
CA ASN A 561 23.03 -36.88 30.36
C ASN A 561 24.10 -36.31 29.40
N ASN A 562 25.24 -36.99 29.28
CA ASN A 562 26.39 -36.63 28.44
C ASN A 562 26.08 -36.60 26.93
N GLU A 563 25.20 -37.48 26.44
CA GLU A 563 24.75 -37.44 25.02
C GLU A 563 23.98 -36.15 24.70
N ALA A 564 23.20 -35.64 25.65
CA ALA A 564 22.49 -34.38 25.50
C ALA A 564 23.48 -33.20 25.44
N THR A 565 24.58 -33.24 26.19
CA THR A 565 25.64 -32.22 26.15
C THR A 565 26.25 -32.07 24.76
N ASN A 566 26.60 -33.17 24.09
CA ASN A 566 27.17 -33.13 22.73
C ASN A 566 26.18 -32.54 21.71
N ARG A 567 24.89 -32.89 21.84
CA ARG A 567 23.81 -32.31 21.02
C ARG A 567 23.74 -30.80 21.21
N TYR A 568 23.68 -30.32 22.45
CA TYR A 568 23.58 -28.89 22.72
C TYR A 568 24.82 -28.11 22.26
N SER A 569 26.02 -28.68 22.37
CA SER A 569 27.23 -28.06 21.81
C SER A 569 27.17 -27.94 20.28
N SER A 570 26.59 -28.92 19.60
CA SER A 570 26.38 -28.88 18.15
C SER A 570 25.31 -27.87 17.76
N GLU A 571 24.23 -27.77 18.54
CA GLU A 571 23.21 -26.72 18.39
C GLU A 571 23.83 -25.33 18.57
N LEU A 572 24.67 -25.12 19.59
CA LEU A 572 25.37 -23.85 19.81
C LEU A 572 26.22 -23.45 18.60
N ALA A 573 27.00 -24.39 18.06
CA ALA A 573 27.83 -24.13 16.88
C ALA A 573 26.97 -23.73 15.66
N ALA A 574 25.85 -24.43 15.42
CA ALA A 574 24.92 -24.09 14.35
C ALA A 574 24.29 -22.70 14.55
N LEU A 575 23.88 -22.36 15.77
CA LEU A 575 23.31 -21.04 16.07
C LEU A 575 24.34 -19.92 15.89
N CYS A 576 25.61 -20.13 16.25
CA CYS A 576 26.68 -19.18 15.96
C CYS A 576 26.83 -18.96 14.44
N ASN A 577 26.83 -20.04 13.65
CA ASN A 577 26.89 -19.94 12.19
C ASN A 577 25.68 -19.18 11.62
N PHE A 578 24.47 -19.43 12.12
CA PHE A 578 23.29 -18.68 11.70
C PHE A 578 23.35 -17.20 12.07
N GLN A 579 23.94 -16.87 13.24
CA GLN A 579 24.16 -15.49 13.63
C GLN A 579 25.14 -14.78 12.68
N GLU A 580 26.20 -15.45 12.27
CA GLU A 580 27.16 -14.93 11.28
C GLU A 580 26.53 -14.79 9.90
N ALA A 581 25.83 -15.83 9.42
CA ALA A 581 25.10 -15.79 8.15
C ALA A 581 24.07 -14.65 8.11
N ALA A 582 23.34 -14.42 9.21
CA ALA A 582 22.40 -13.31 9.32
C ALA A 582 23.09 -11.95 9.25
N LYS A 583 24.28 -11.79 9.86
CA LYS A 583 25.07 -10.55 9.74
C LYS A 583 25.54 -10.33 8.30
N THR A 584 26.02 -11.38 7.63
CA THR A 584 26.45 -11.32 6.23
C THR A 584 25.28 -10.94 5.31
N CYS A 585 24.15 -11.63 5.43
CA CYS A 585 22.94 -11.31 4.65
C CYS A 585 22.52 -9.85 4.85
N LYS A 586 22.67 -9.31 6.07
CA LYS A 586 22.37 -7.91 6.35
C LYS A 586 23.38 -6.95 5.72
N SER A 587 24.68 -7.22 5.84
CA SER A 587 25.72 -6.35 5.29
C SER A 587 25.75 -6.32 3.76
N GLU A 588 25.34 -7.41 3.13
CA GLU A 588 25.28 -7.55 1.67
C GLU A 588 23.93 -7.12 1.08
N GLU A 589 23.01 -6.60 1.92
CA GLU A 589 21.64 -6.23 1.50
C GLU A 589 20.92 -7.37 0.75
N ALA A 590 21.14 -8.61 1.22
CA ALA A 590 20.74 -9.81 0.52
C ALA A 590 19.22 -9.93 0.36
N SER A 591 18.80 -10.59 -0.73
CA SER A 591 17.40 -10.82 -1.05
C SER A 591 16.68 -11.67 0.01
N GLU A 592 15.36 -11.55 0.08
CA GLU A 592 14.50 -12.37 0.94
C GLU A 592 14.72 -13.88 0.73
N ALA A 593 14.89 -14.31 -0.53
CA ALA A 593 15.20 -15.70 -0.87
C ALA A 593 16.55 -16.16 -0.29
N THR A 594 17.55 -15.29 -0.29
CA THR A 594 18.87 -15.56 0.32
C THR A 594 18.74 -15.71 1.83
N TRP A 595 18.00 -14.82 2.50
CA TRP A 595 17.72 -14.94 3.94
C TRP A 595 17.03 -16.26 4.30
N ASN A 596 16.06 -16.67 3.47
CA ASN A 596 15.36 -17.93 3.65
C ASN A 596 16.29 -19.14 3.49
N LEU A 597 17.17 -19.11 2.50
CA LEU A 597 18.12 -20.19 2.24
C LEU A 597 19.18 -20.32 3.35
N GLU A 598 19.78 -19.21 3.75
CA GLU A 598 20.98 -19.20 4.61
C GLU A 598 20.64 -19.19 6.11
N VAL A 599 19.48 -18.63 6.51
CA VAL A 599 19.16 -18.39 7.93
C VAL A 599 17.83 -19.03 8.32
N HIS A 600 16.72 -18.57 7.76
CA HIS A 600 15.39 -18.89 8.31
C HIS A 600 15.04 -20.36 8.16
N ALA A 601 15.21 -20.91 6.95
CA ALA A 601 14.86 -22.28 6.70
C ALA A 601 15.82 -23.24 7.44
N PRO A 602 17.17 -23.08 7.40
CA PRO A 602 18.09 -23.87 8.25
C PRO A 602 17.77 -23.84 9.74
N LEU A 603 17.41 -22.67 10.30
CA LEU A 603 17.00 -22.53 11.70
C LEU A 603 15.74 -23.35 12.01
N LEU A 604 14.73 -23.32 11.14
CA LEU A 604 13.54 -24.18 11.26
C LEU A 604 13.92 -25.67 11.21
N LYS A 605 14.92 -26.06 10.40
CA LYS A 605 15.41 -27.45 10.38
C LYS A 605 15.91 -27.88 11.73
N LEU A 606 16.76 -27.06 12.34
CA LEU A 606 17.39 -27.35 13.62
C LEU A 606 16.35 -27.36 14.76
N ALA A 607 15.41 -26.42 14.72
CA ALA A 607 14.34 -26.34 15.72
C ALA A 607 13.41 -27.57 15.66
N PHE A 608 13.05 -28.03 14.46
CA PHE A 608 12.11 -29.14 14.27
C PHE A 608 12.75 -30.53 14.16
N ASP A 609 14.09 -30.64 14.19
CA ASP A 609 14.82 -31.91 14.21
C ASP A 609 14.32 -32.93 15.27
N PRO A 610 13.93 -32.53 16.51
CA PRO A 610 13.34 -33.47 17.48
C PRO A 610 11.98 -34.05 17.07
N PHE A 611 11.32 -33.50 16.06
CA PHE A 611 9.93 -33.79 15.69
C PHE A 611 9.87 -34.48 14.32
N PRO A 612 9.99 -35.82 14.25
CA PRO A 612 10.13 -36.55 12.99
C PRO A 612 8.90 -36.47 12.08
N SER A 613 7.72 -36.16 12.63
CA SER A 613 6.49 -35.95 11.85
C SER A 613 6.38 -34.54 11.25
N LEU A 614 7.24 -33.60 11.62
CA LEU A 614 7.20 -32.24 11.08
C LEU A 614 8.17 -32.08 9.92
N ARG A 615 7.74 -31.32 8.90
CA ARG A 615 8.56 -30.98 7.74
C ARG A 615 8.36 -29.50 7.42
N ARG A 616 9.47 -28.82 7.15
CA ARG A 616 9.49 -27.45 6.64
C ARG A 616 9.57 -27.49 5.13
N ASP A 617 8.80 -26.65 4.46
CA ASP A 617 8.76 -26.57 3.00
C ASP A 617 8.82 -25.11 2.55
N LEU A 618 9.49 -24.89 1.41
CA LEU A 618 9.40 -23.63 0.67
C LEU A 618 8.06 -23.60 -0.06
N LEU A 619 7.29 -22.54 0.17
CA LEU A 619 5.95 -22.36 -0.38
C LEU A 619 5.90 -21.26 -1.44
N THR A 620 7.05 -20.74 -1.85
CA THR A 620 7.20 -19.69 -2.89
C THR A 620 6.65 -20.08 -4.27
N ALA A 621 6.29 -21.34 -4.49
CA ALA A 621 5.61 -21.83 -5.70
C ALA A 621 4.17 -22.32 -5.45
N ALA A 622 3.72 -22.32 -4.19
CA ALA A 622 2.43 -22.83 -3.79
C ALA A 622 1.36 -21.77 -4.01
N ARG A 623 0.66 -21.84 -5.14
CA ARG A 623 -0.46 -20.92 -5.43
C ARG A 623 -1.76 -21.42 -4.83
N ILE A 624 -2.58 -20.49 -4.34
CA ILE A 624 -3.94 -20.79 -3.89
C ILE A 624 -4.77 -21.18 -5.12
N SER A 625 -5.48 -22.30 -5.04
CA SER A 625 -6.31 -22.76 -6.15
C SER A 625 -7.61 -21.95 -6.19
N LYS A 626 -8.06 -21.57 -7.40
CA LYS A 626 -9.25 -20.72 -7.60
C LYS A 626 -10.48 -21.10 -6.77
N PRO A 627 -10.85 -22.39 -6.61
CA PRO A 627 -12.02 -22.79 -5.80
C PRO A 627 -11.92 -22.45 -4.31
N PHE A 628 -10.71 -22.19 -3.80
CA PHE A 628 -10.44 -21.97 -2.37
C PHE A 628 -10.12 -20.52 -2.05
N LEU A 629 -10.19 -19.62 -3.05
CA LEU A 629 -10.06 -18.20 -2.81
C LEU A 629 -11.22 -17.69 -1.94
N PRO A 630 -10.95 -16.81 -0.96
CA PRO A 630 -11.97 -16.32 -0.06
C PRO A 630 -13.03 -15.55 -0.84
N GLU A 631 -14.31 -15.80 -0.56
CA GLU A 631 -15.41 -15.05 -1.17
C GLU A 631 -15.47 -13.62 -0.62
N MET A 632 -15.94 -12.67 -1.41
CA MET A 632 -16.17 -11.26 -1.00
C MET A 632 -17.64 -11.04 -0.65
N GLN A 633 -17.94 -10.08 0.24
CA GLN A 633 -19.32 -9.71 0.62
C GLN A 633 -20.10 -9.05 -0.52
N ALA A 634 -19.42 -8.38 -1.44
CA ALA A 634 -19.97 -7.78 -2.64
C ALA A 634 -19.22 -8.32 -3.88
N ALA A 635 -19.88 -8.31 -5.04
CA ALA A 635 -19.24 -8.62 -6.32
C ALA A 635 -18.20 -7.52 -6.63
N THR A 636 -16.97 -7.73 -6.20
CA THR A 636 -15.87 -6.81 -6.47
C THR A 636 -15.10 -7.23 -7.71
N MET A 637 -14.75 -6.27 -8.57
CA MET A 637 -13.86 -6.48 -9.73
C MET A 637 -12.38 -6.67 -9.34
N TYR A 638 -12.06 -6.70 -8.04
CA TYR A 638 -10.69 -6.84 -7.55
C TYR A 638 -10.15 -8.26 -7.78
N ASP A 639 -9.15 -8.38 -8.64
CA ASP A 639 -8.41 -9.62 -8.86
C ASP A 639 -7.39 -9.88 -7.74
N TYR A 640 -7.86 -10.36 -6.58
CA TYR A 640 -7.00 -10.98 -5.58
C TYR A 640 -6.64 -12.43 -5.94
N THR A 641 -7.02 -12.91 -7.16
CA THR A 641 -6.63 -14.23 -7.69
C THR A 641 -5.16 -14.29 -8.09
N ARG A 642 -4.46 -13.14 -8.14
CA ARG A 642 -3.00 -13.04 -7.94
C ARG A 642 -2.58 -13.40 -6.50
N ALA A 643 -3.28 -14.33 -5.86
CA ALA A 643 -3.11 -14.71 -4.47
C ALA A 643 -1.63 -14.94 -4.18
N LYS A 644 -1.10 -14.05 -3.35
CA LYS A 644 0.32 -13.94 -3.10
C LYS A 644 0.76 -15.14 -2.29
N MET A 645 1.84 -15.74 -2.77
CA MET A 645 2.45 -16.94 -2.20
C MET A 645 3.01 -16.57 -0.83
N VAL A 646 3.06 -17.54 0.07
CA VAL A 646 3.81 -17.43 1.33
C VAL A 646 5.16 -18.10 1.17
N ASP A 647 6.16 -17.65 1.91
CA ASP A 647 7.54 -18.10 1.65
C ASP A 647 7.83 -19.50 2.20
N LEU A 648 7.39 -19.75 3.42
CA LEU A 648 7.74 -20.94 4.19
C LEU A 648 6.51 -21.47 4.92
N GLY A 649 6.46 -22.78 5.11
CA GLY A 649 5.45 -23.41 5.94
C GLY A 649 5.97 -24.66 6.63
N VAL A 650 5.29 -25.05 7.70
CA VAL A 650 5.54 -26.30 8.40
C VAL A 650 4.31 -27.17 8.26
N ARG A 651 4.49 -28.32 7.61
CA ARG A 651 3.45 -29.34 7.48
C ARG A 651 3.70 -30.47 8.46
N ILE A 652 2.63 -31.15 8.81
CA ILE A 652 2.66 -32.36 9.61
C ILE A 652 2.41 -33.58 8.73
N CYS A 653 3.16 -34.65 8.97
CA CYS A 653 2.88 -35.99 8.50
C CYS A 653 2.03 -36.68 9.59
N PRO A 654 0.69 -36.72 9.45
CA PRO A 654 -0.15 -37.31 10.48
C PRO A 654 0.06 -38.83 10.59
N PRO A 655 -0.36 -39.45 11.70
CA PRO A 655 -0.47 -40.89 11.83
C PRO A 655 -1.24 -41.56 10.67
N SER A 656 -0.99 -42.86 10.44
CA SER A 656 -1.49 -43.57 9.26
C SER A 656 -3.02 -43.64 9.19
N ASP A 657 -3.69 -43.76 10.34
CA ASP A 657 -5.14 -43.76 10.48
C ASP A 657 -5.75 -42.42 10.02
N ILE A 658 -5.24 -41.30 10.54
CA ILE A 658 -5.69 -39.96 10.13
C ILE A 658 -5.35 -39.70 8.66
N THR A 659 -4.16 -40.13 8.21
CA THR A 659 -3.74 -40.03 6.80
C THR A 659 -4.73 -40.73 5.88
N GLN A 660 -5.17 -41.93 6.24
CA GLN A 660 -6.12 -42.70 5.46
C GLN A 660 -7.49 -42.01 5.39
N THR A 661 -7.98 -41.47 6.51
CA THR A 661 -9.23 -40.72 6.56
C THR A 661 -9.17 -39.46 5.70
N ILE A 662 -8.08 -38.69 5.77
CA ILE A 662 -7.86 -37.52 4.91
C ILE A 662 -7.85 -37.95 3.42
N GLN A 663 -7.13 -39.02 3.08
CA GLN A 663 -7.06 -39.48 1.69
C GLN A 663 -8.43 -39.91 1.16
N GLN A 664 -9.23 -40.61 1.95
CA GLN A 664 -10.60 -40.99 1.60
C GLN A 664 -11.47 -39.76 1.36
N ALA A 665 -11.38 -38.74 2.24
CA ALA A 665 -12.08 -37.47 2.10
C ALA A 665 -11.69 -36.72 0.82
N LEU A 666 -10.43 -36.84 0.37
CA LEU A 666 -9.92 -36.15 -0.81
C LEU A 666 -10.24 -36.88 -2.13
N ILE A 667 -10.26 -38.23 -2.14
CA ILE A 667 -10.49 -39.02 -3.37
C ILE A 667 -11.87 -38.76 -3.98
N SER A 668 -12.87 -38.49 -3.14
CA SER A 668 -14.24 -38.16 -3.55
C SER A 668 -14.38 -36.80 -4.25
N LEU A 669 -13.35 -35.94 -4.16
CA LEU A 669 -13.36 -34.62 -4.78
C LEU A 669 -12.84 -34.63 -6.23
N PRO A 670 -13.22 -33.64 -7.05
CA PRO A 670 -12.65 -33.44 -8.39
C PRO A 670 -11.13 -33.30 -8.36
N ASP A 671 -10.44 -33.76 -9.41
CA ASP A 671 -8.96 -33.81 -9.48
C ASP A 671 -8.26 -32.49 -9.12
N ASN A 672 -8.81 -31.37 -9.56
CA ASN A 672 -8.29 -30.03 -9.28
C ASN A 672 -8.54 -29.53 -7.84
N GLN A 673 -9.19 -30.35 -7.00
CA GLN A 673 -9.50 -30.05 -5.59
C GLN A 673 -9.00 -31.14 -4.62
N ARG A 674 -8.26 -32.15 -5.10
CA ARG A 674 -7.72 -33.26 -4.28
C ARG A 674 -6.50 -32.85 -3.44
N CYS A 675 -6.67 -31.84 -2.60
CA CYS A 675 -5.64 -31.37 -1.67
C CYS A 675 -6.23 -30.99 -0.32
N ILE A 676 -5.54 -31.30 0.80
CA ILE A 676 -6.02 -30.95 2.14
C ILE A 676 -5.93 -29.44 2.38
N ASN A 677 -4.84 -28.82 1.92
CA ASN A 677 -4.65 -27.38 1.97
C ASN A 677 -5.33 -26.70 0.77
N GLN A 678 -5.27 -25.38 0.72
CA GLN A 678 -5.79 -24.52 -0.34
C GLN A 678 -4.93 -24.50 -1.62
N THR A 679 -3.98 -25.43 -1.76
CA THR A 679 -3.04 -25.50 -2.89
C THR A 679 -2.79 -26.94 -3.32
N VAL A 680 -2.66 -27.14 -4.64
CA VAL A 680 -2.28 -28.43 -5.23
C VAL A 680 -0.76 -28.65 -5.29
N TYR A 681 0.04 -27.77 -4.68
CA TYR A 681 1.49 -27.91 -4.62
C TYR A 681 1.91 -29.22 -3.95
N GLY A 682 2.77 -29.99 -4.64
CA GLY A 682 3.05 -31.40 -4.32
C GLY A 682 3.39 -31.69 -2.85
N PRO A 683 4.41 -31.03 -2.25
CA PRO A 683 4.86 -31.29 -0.89
C PRO A 683 3.79 -31.13 0.19
N VAL A 684 2.86 -30.20 0.01
CA VAL A 684 1.76 -29.91 0.96
C VAL A 684 0.40 -30.34 0.41
N ARG A 685 0.35 -31.16 -0.64
CA ARG A 685 -0.92 -31.55 -1.27
C ARG A 685 -1.75 -32.41 -0.33
N LYS A 686 -1.11 -33.38 0.33
CA LYS A 686 -1.77 -34.40 1.17
C LYS A 686 -1.51 -34.22 2.66
N ASP A 687 -0.50 -33.44 3.00
CA ASP A 687 -0.03 -33.24 4.37
C ASP A 687 -0.46 -31.84 4.84
N PRO A 688 -1.21 -31.72 5.95
CA PRO A 688 -1.76 -30.44 6.40
C PRO A 688 -0.68 -29.47 6.87
N ILE A 689 -0.82 -28.19 6.51
CA ILE A 689 0.04 -27.11 6.98
C ILE A 689 -0.44 -26.66 8.37
N ALA A 690 0.45 -26.72 9.35
CA ALA A 690 0.18 -26.41 10.75
C ALA A 690 0.80 -25.07 11.22
N MET A 691 1.69 -24.47 10.43
CA MET A 691 2.19 -23.10 10.64
C MET A 691 2.65 -22.51 9.31
N VAL A 692 2.40 -21.22 9.13
CA VAL A 692 2.78 -20.46 7.94
C VAL A 692 3.73 -19.34 8.33
N ILE A 693 4.72 -19.08 7.47
CA ILE A 693 5.77 -18.09 7.73
C ILE A 693 5.91 -17.20 6.50
N GLU A 694 5.75 -15.89 6.72
CA GLU A 694 6.02 -14.86 5.72
C GLU A 694 7.31 -14.12 6.08
N THR A 695 8.18 -13.91 5.10
CA THR A 695 9.47 -13.24 5.31
C THR A 695 9.53 -11.96 4.50
N LYS A 696 10.18 -10.93 5.03
CA LYS A 696 10.48 -9.69 4.31
C LYS A 696 11.82 -9.11 4.77
N ILE A 697 12.46 -8.37 3.89
CA ILE A 697 13.61 -7.51 4.23
C ILE A 697 13.15 -6.27 5.02
N ALA A 698 14.04 -5.50 5.66
CA ALA A 698 13.62 -4.36 6.51
C ALA A 698 13.04 -3.19 5.72
N ALA A 699 13.34 -3.10 4.43
CA ALA A 699 12.70 -2.19 3.48
C ALA A 699 11.35 -2.72 2.96
N GLY A 700 10.99 -3.97 3.29
CA GLY A 700 9.74 -4.60 2.90
C GLY A 700 8.55 -4.05 3.67
N ASP A 701 7.39 -4.06 3.03
CA ASP A 701 6.16 -3.53 3.58
C ASP A 701 5.51 -4.56 4.54
N LEU A 702 5.41 -4.21 5.82
CA LEU A 702 4.74 -5.03 6.83
C LEU A 702 3.25 -5.21 6.52
N GLU A 703 2.61 -4.21 5.91
CA GLU A 703 1.20 -4.32 5.50
C GLU A 703 1.04 -5.31 4.34
N GLU A 704 2.03 -5.37 3.46
CA GLU A 704 2.06 -6.37 2.40
C GLU A 704 2.21 -7.79 2.98
N ALA A 705 3.16 -8.00 3.89
CA ALA A 705 3.32 -9.29 4.58
C ALA A 705 2.02 -9.73 5.30
N ARG A 706 1.37 -8.80 5.99
CA ARG A 706 0.05 -9.04 6.63
C ARG A 706 -0.99 -9.42 5.59
N LEU A 707 -1.07 -8.69 4.47
CA LEU A 707 -2.05 -9.02 3.45
C LEU A 707 -1.84 -10.43 2.87
N GLN A 708 -0.61 -10.78 2.50
CA GLN A 708 -0.27 -12.10 1.95
C GLN A 708 -0.71 -13.21 2.92
N LEU A 709 -0.34 -13.06 4.18
CA LEU A 709 -0.68 -13.99 5.26
C LEU A 709 -2.20 -14.06 5.48
N GLY A 710 -2.89 -12.92 5.49
CA GLY A 710 -4.35 -12.83 5.68
C GLY A 710 -5.14 -13.55 4.58
N ILE A 711 -4.79 -13.33 3.30
CA ILE A 711 -5.43 -14.03 2.18
C ILE A 711 -5.17 -15.53 2.25
N TRP A 712 -3.93 -15.93 2.59
CA TRP A 712 -3.55 -17.34 2.73
C TRP A 712 -4.37 -18.03 3.81
N VAL A 713 -4.48 -17.41 5.00
CA VAL A 713 -5.26 -17.91 6.14
C VAL A 713 -6.75 -17.96 5.81
N ALA A 714 -7.32 -16.90 5.24
CA ALA A 714 -8.74 -16.90 4.87
C ALA A 714 -9.08 -18.03 3.88
N SER A 715 -8.20 -18.27 2.90
CA SER A 715 -8.34 -19.38 1.94
C SER A 715 -8.23 -20.75 2.62
N TRP A 716 -7.33 -20.87 3.61
CA TRP A 716 -7.20 -22.09 4.41
C TRP A 716 -8.46 -22.36 5.24
N HIS A 717 -9.02 -21.36 5.93
CA HIS A 717 -10.30 -21.50 6.66
C HIS A 717 -11.43 -21.92 5.72
N GLN A 718 -11.53 -21.32 4.53
CA GLN A 718 -12.52 -21.72 3.53
C GLN A 718 -12.32 -23.18 3.12
N ARG A 719 -11.09 -23.61 2.83
CA ARG A 719 -10.80 -24.99 2.44
C ARG A 719 -11.15 -25.99 3.54
N ILE A 720 -10.72 -25.74 4.77
CA ILE A 720 -11.01 -26.60 5.91
C ILE A 720 -12.52 -26.69 6.15
N LYS A 721 -13.23 -25.57 6.07
CA LYS A 721 -14.70 -25.55 6.18
C LYS A 721 -15.37 -26.37 5.07
N MET A 722 -14.88 -26.32 3.83
CA MET A 722 -15.40 -27.16 2.74
C MET A 722 -15.18 -28.65 3.00
N LEU A 723 -14.07 -29.03 3.65
CA LEU A 723 -13.78 -30.43 3.97
C LEU A 723 -14.64 -30.96 5.13
N ILE A 724 -14.84 -30.15 6.17
CA ILE A 724 -15.60 -30.53 7.38
C ILE A 724 -17.12 -30.36 7.16
N GLY A 725 -17.55 -29.37 6.38
CA GLY A 725 -18.94 -28.95 6.22
C GLY A 725 -19.82 -29.79 5.28
N THR A 726 -19.33 -30.91 4.74
CA THR A 726 -20.11 -31.81 3.88
C THR A 726 -20.96 -32.83 4.66
N SER A 727 -20.85 -32.89 5.99
CA SER A 727 -21.59 -33.84 6.84
C SER A 727 -22.66 -33.14 7.68
N SER A 728 -23.92 -33.55 7.50
CA SER A 728 -25.14 -32.93 8.07
C SER A 728 -25.37 -33.16 9.58
N THR A 729 -24.33 -33.46 10.35
CA THR A 729 -24.43 -33.81 11.78
C THR A 729 -23.79 -32.75 12.68
N ARG A 730 -24.04 -32.83 14.00
CA ARG A 730 -23.54 -31.93 15.07
C ARG A 730 -22.02 -31.61 15.04
N ALA A 731 -21.23 -32.26 14.18
CA ALA A 731 -19.83 -31.93 13.89
C ALA A 731 -19.64 -30.65 13.05
N ALA A 732 -20.69 -30.16 12.37
CA ALA A 732 -20.66 -28.92 11.59
C ALA A 732 -20.46 -27.64 12.43
N THR A 733 -20.39 -27.76 13.77
CA THR A 733 -20.21 -26.66 14.73
C THR A 733 -18.88 -26.70 15.48
N ALA A 734 -17.98 -27.66 15.19
CA ALA A 734 -16.67 -27.70 15.84
C ALA A 734 -15.80 -26.49 15.39
N PRO A 735 -15.18 -25.76 16.32
CA PRO A 735 -14.33 -24.61 15.97
C PRO A 735 -13.10 -25.07 15.18
N ILE A 736 -12.72 -24.28 14.17
CA ILE A 736 -11.47 -24.49 13.45
C ILE A 736 -10.32 -24.17 14.40
N VAL A 737 -9.33 -25.07 14.49
CA VAL A 737 -8.15 -24.89 15.35
C VAL A 737 -7.42 -23.59 15.05
N THR A 738 -6.87 -22.96 16.08
CA THR A 738 -6.05 -21.77 15.96
C THR A 738 -4.77 -22.09 15.21
N LEU A 739 -4.42 -21.31 14.18
CA LEU A 739 -3.21 -21.53 13.39
C LEU A 739 -2.09 -20.57 13.82
N PRO A 740 -0.93 -21.05 14.29
CA PRO A 740 0.25 -20.22 14.50
C PRO A 740 0.80 -19.68 13.17
N LEU A 741 1.17 -18.41 13.16
CA LEU A 741 1.74 -17.73 12.00
C LEU A 741 2.99 -16.96 12.42
N ILE A 742 4.00 -16.88 11.56
CA ILE A 742 5.21 -16.10 11.84
C ILE A 742 5.42 -15.07 10.74
N ILE A 743 5.73 -13.84 11.14
CA ILE A 743 6.30 -12.82 10.25
C ILE A 743 7.75 -12.60 10.65
N VAL A 744 8.65 -12.75 9.69
CA VAL A 744 10.09 -12.49 9.86
C VAL A 744 10.49 -11.26 9.06
N MET A 745 10.90 -10.20 9.76
CA MET A 745 11.45 -8.98 9.16
C MET A 745 12.96 -8.97 9.37
N GLU A 746 13.72 -9.49 8.41
CA GLU A 746 15.17 -9.80 8.53
C GLU A 746 15.48 -10.54 9.84
N HIS A 747 16.03 -9.82 10.82
CA HIS A 747 16.40 -10.37 12.10
C HIS A 747 15.23 -10.61 13.04
N LYS A 748 14.10 -9.92 12.88
CA LYS A 748 13.03 -9.86 13.89
C LYS A 748 11.96 -10.89 13.62
N TRP A 749 11.71 -11.78 14.58
CA TRP A 749 10.69 -12.83 14.48
C TRP A 749 9.49 -12.45 15.33
N ARG A 750 8.31 -12.44 14.71
CA ARG A 750 7.04 -12.14 15.37
C ARG A 750 6.06 -13.29 15.15
N LEU A 751 5.45 -13.75 16.23
CA LEU A 751 4.42 -14.77 16.22
C LEU A 751 3.04 -14.10 16.25
N LEU A 752 2.11 -14.69 15.51
CA LEU A 752 0.71 -14.33 15.44
C LEU A 752 -0.15 -15.60 15.54
N PHE A 753 -1.42 -15.44 15.89
CA PHE A 753 -2.38 -16.54 15.98
C PHE A 753 -3.63 -16.23 15.19
N ALA A 754 -3.96 -17.04 14.18
CA ALA A 754 -5.24 -16.94 13.48
C ALA A 754 -6.31 -17.75 14.21
N CYS A 755 -7.25 -17.04 14.84
CA CYS A 755 -8.35 -17.60 15.60
C CYS A 755 -9.66 -17.52 14.80
N ASP A 756 -10.39 -18.63 14.77
CA ASP A 756 -11.74 -18.67 14.19
C ASP A 756 -12.76 -18.17 15.21
N ARG A 757 -13.48 -17.08 14.89
CA ARG A 757 -14.59 -16.57 15.72
C ARG A 757 -15.96 -16.98 15.19
N GLN A 758 -16.02 -18.01 14.34
CA GLN A 758 -17.19 -18.44 13.58
C GLN A 758 -17.62 -17.44 12.49
N ASP A 759 -17.98 -16.20 12.87
CA ASP A 759 -18.44 -15.13 11.97
C ASP A 759 -17.30 -14.38 11.27
N ARG A 760 -16.12 -14.35 11.89
CA ARG A 760 -14.90 -13.69 11.38
C ARG A 760 -13.64 -14.46 11.75
N ILE A 761 -12.51 -14.04 11.21
CA ILE A 761 -11.16 -14.50 11.55
C ILE A 761 -10.45 -13.35 12.26
N GLU A 762 -9.88 -13.61 13.43
CA GLU A 762 -9.05 -12.65 14.14
C GLU A 762 -7.60 -13.16 14.15
N ILE A 763 -6.67 -12.37 13.62
CA ILE A 763 -5.24 -12.63 13.72
C ILE A 763 -4.70 -11.80 14.89
N LEU A 764 -4.44 -12.48 16.00
CA LEU A 764 -3.85 -11.89 17.19
C LEU A 764 -2.35 -11.62 16.93
N GLU A 765 -1.90 -10.38 17.05
CA GLU A 765 -0.56 -9.95 16.62
C GLU A 765 0.34 -9.41 17.75
N ASP A 766 1.63 -9.25 17.40
CA ASP A 766 2.69 -8.56 18.16
C ASP A 766 3.46 -9.36 19.23
N VAL A 767 3.46 -10.70 19.18
CA VAL A 767 4.33 -11.50 20.07
C VAL A 767 5.76 -11.57 19.52
N ALA A 768 6.70 -10.82 20.12
CA ALA A 768 8.10 -10.88 19.74
C ALA A 768 8.77 -12.16 20.27
N ILE A 769 9.21 -13.06 19.37
CA ILE A 769 9.73 -14.39 19.74
C ILE A 769 11.26 -14.51 19.60
N GLY A 770 11.96 -13.38 19.47
CA GLY A 770 13.41 -13.30 19.46
C GLY A 770 13.97 -12.69 18.17
N SER A 771 15.30 -12.76 18.04
CA SER A 771 15.99 -12.18 16.90
C SER A 771 17.24 -12.97 16.50
N THR A 772 17.57 -12.97 15.20
CA THR A 772 18.76 -13.65 14.66
C THR A 772 20.04 -12.83 14.84
N ASP A 773 19.95 -11.57 15.28
CA ASP A 773 21.12 -10.70 15.52
C ASP A 773 21.91 -11.06 16.79
N SER A 774 21.32 -11.88 17.67
CA SER A 774 21.84 -12.21 18.98
C SER A 774 21.65 -13.69 19.29
N LEU A 775 22.66 -14.30 19.92
CA LEU A 775 22.62 -15.73 20.29
C LEU A 775 21.47 -16.04 21.26
N ILE A 776 21.21 -15.15 22.23
CA ILE A 776 20.06 -15.28 23.14
C ILE A 776 18.74 -15.18 22.37
N GLY A 777 18.65 -14.28 21.38
CA GLY A 777 17.50 -14.18 20.49
C GLY A 777 17.27 -15.47 19.69
N LEU A 778 18.32 -16.07 19.15
CA LEU A 778 18.27 -17.34 18.42
C LEU A 778 17.80 -18.50 19.31
N TYR A 779 18.29 -18.61 20.55
CA TYR A 779 17.78 -19.61 21.51
C TYR A 779 16.31 -19.36 21.87
N THR A 780 15.88 -18.09 21.95
CA THR A 780 14.46 -17.75 22.18
C THR A 780 13.59 -18.24 21.02
N ILE A 781 14.01 -17.99 19.78
CA ILE A 781 13.32 -18.46 18.57
C ILE A 781 13.26 -19.98 18.57
N MET A 782 14.40 -20.65 18.79
CA MET A 782 14.49 -22.11 18.78
C MET A 782 13.59 -22.75 19.84
N ALA A 783 13.59 -22.24 21.07
CA ALA A 783 12.75 -22.77 22.14
C ALA A 783 11.25 -22.56 21.85
N THR A 784 10.88 -21.39 21.33
CA THR A 784 9.50 -21.08 20.93
C THR A 784 9.02 -21.99 19.81
N LEU A 785 9.83 -22.19 18.76
CA LEU A 785 9.51 -23.11 17.66
C LEU A 785 9.35 -24.54 18.16
N ARG A 786 10.13 -24.98 19.15
CA ARG A 786 9.99 -26.31 19.75
C ARG A 786 8.69 -26.47 20.54
N LEU A 787 8.25 -25.43 21.25
CA LEU A 787 6.92 -25.43 21.89
C LEU A 787 5.79 -25.53 20.86
N ILE A 788 5.88 -24.75 19.77
CA ILE A 788 4.93 -24.83 18.66
C ILE A 788 4.94 -26.23 18.05
N GLY A 789 6.12 -26.83 17.84
CA GLY A 789 6.26 -28.18 17.31
C GLY A 789 5.62 -29.26 18.19
N ALA A 790 5.77 -29.15 19.51
CA ALA A 790 5.10 -30.04 20.46
C ALA A 790 3.58 -29.88 20.40
N TRP A 791 3.09 -28.64 20.38
CA TRP A 791 1.66 -28.35 20.22
C TRP A 791 1.09 -28.90 18.90
N MET A 792 1.85 -28.83 17.80
CA MET A 792 1.44 -29.39 16.50
C MET A 792 1.27 -30.91 16.57
N GLN A 793 2.14 -31.62 17.30
CA GLN A 793 2.06 -33.08 17.40
C GLN A 793 0.96 -33.57 18.36
N ASP A 794 0.57 -32.73 19.31
CA ASP A 794 -0.49 -33.02 20.27
C ASP A 794 -1.82 -32.42 19.78
N LYS A 795 -2.09 -31.16 20.14
CA LYS A 795 -3.38 -30.49 19.92
C LYS A 795 -3.82 -30.43 18.46
N TYR A 796 -2.92 -30.09 17.54
CA TYR A 796 -3.28 -29.97 16.12
C TYR A 796 -3.58 -31.35 15.49
N VAL A 797 -2.82 -32.40 15.83
CA VAL A 797 -3.12 -33.78 15.38
C VAL A 797 -4.42 -34.30 15.97
N THR A 798 -4.65 -34.08 17.27
CA THR A 798 -5.92 -34.48 17.92
C THR A 798 -7.11 -33.84 17.21
N TRP A 799 -7.04 -32.53 16.96
CA TRP A 799 -8.07 -31.81 16.21
C TRP A 799 -8.25 -32.36 14.78
N LEU A 800 -7.16 -32.68 14.06
CA LEU A 800 -7.27 -33.30 12.73
C LEU A 800 -8.01 -34.65 12.80
N GLY A 801 -7.72 -35.46 13.82
CA GLY A 801 -8.41 -36.74 14.05
C GLY A 801 -9.90 -36.54 14.31
N GLU A 802 -10.28 -35.57 15.13
CA GLU A 802 -11.67 -35.24 15.44
C GLU A 802 -12.42 -34.65 14.24
N ALA A 803 -11.81 -33.69 13.55
CA ALA A 803 -12.38 -32.98 12.40
C ALA A 803 -12.70 -33.91 11.22
N PHE A 804 -11.85 -34.93 10.98
CA PHE A 804 -12.03 -35.87 9.88
C PHE A 804 -12.60 -37.23 10.32
N GLY A 805 -12.50 -37.61 11.60
CA GLY A 805 -12.88 -38.93 12.12
C GLY A 805 -14.36 -39.28 11.98
N HIS A 806 -15.25 -38.27 11.87
CA HIS A 806 -16.69 -38.48 11.69
C HIS A 806 -17.08 -39.04 10.31
N LEU A 807 -16.21 -38.95 9.30
CA LEU A 807 -16.45 -39.46 7.94
C LEU A 807 -16.55 -41.00 7.89
N ASN A 808 -16.03 -41.71 8.90
CA ASN A 808 -16.08 -43.16 9.01
C ASN A 808 -17.35 -43.71 9.71
N SER A 809 -18.24 -42.84 10.20
CA SER A 809 -19.44 -43.25 10.95
C SER A 809 -20.74 -43.27 10.13
N ALA A 810 -20.65 -43.01 8.82
CA ALA A 810 -21.78 -42.95 7.88
C ALA A 810 -21.72 -44.01 6.77
N THR A 811 -21.16 -45.19 7.06
CA THR A 811 -21.33 -46.41 6.25
C THR A 811 -22.16 -47.44 6.97
#